data_AF-A0ABD2M5V9-F1
#
_entry.id   AF-A0ABD2M5V9-F1
#
_cell.length_a   1.000
_cell.length_b   1.000
_cell.length_c   1.000
_cell.angle_alpha   90.00
_cell.angle_beta   90.00
_cell.angle_gamma   90.00
#
_symmetry.space_group_name_H-M   'P 1'
#
loop_
_entity.id
_entity.type
_entity.pdbx_description
1 polymer ?
#
loop_
_entity_poly.entity_id
_entity_poly.type
_entity_poly.pdbx_seq_one_letter_code
_entity_poly.pdbx_strand_id
1 'polypeptide(L)'
;MANPNSDHSLPLSPSHSSHSFSLRSVFAHHFCFFCSNSVLIALVVFTLSLLMAFLLGKRRPSQNELAKRRRDKSPEGIELEENPEVFKSSLLMDSKEHTISTYFPDVRTLFDAFQRGLKVAEHSACLGFRPAKGSPYQFLTYAEVAVRSQSFGHALISKLGLRPGNETFVAIYAQNCPQWMITAIGCTRHSMVIVPLYDTLGADAATFILGHTGSEVVVVDDLTKLGNALKECPTTLKHAVLIDHALDEKQVEEARTKAKSVGVQLHSFDQLVGTETAQETEDHPPKPNDTYIVCYTSGTTGTPKGVLLSHTNVLSNLAALSLLMERFMPELMDPHGSIISYLPLSHMFEQCAHWIALSFGFRIGYFSGDIANLSDDMKLLKPTLFPVVPRLLNRFNDTMKSLVARSSPFKQWLFRLAYAQKLALLRKGIVTNRSIWDRLVFSKIQQQLGGKVRLIVTGSAPIAPEVLQDLRIAFGTTIIEGYGQTECTAMVTVTWPGDVDGGHCGAPAACSLVKLADVPELNYFTSDRKGEVLVKGPSVTKGYYRDAEKTAELFDEDGFLHTGDIGQLLPDGRLKIIDRKKHIFKLAQGEYVAPEKIESVYVQCPLVQQVYVDGDSLERNLVAIVVPPEKTLKRLYKELHGTAQNGDLEKRFQEICTDKKIVETVLKQMQQMGKEQKLSSIEQVKAIFLEVEPFSVENGLLTPTLKSKRPQLRQKYREQIAALYRTGENWLVFLCFAFLCYKWRTKESNGNPTTEKALRLLVAILFKLAKLNGGRGEGLAEPWPFAHCPMSFNFGSAADIRSGREVHQQKEDERK
;
A
#
# COMPACT_ATOMS: atom_id res chain seq x y z
N MET A 1 -15.96 74.84 -14.72
CA MET A 1 -15.86 75.68 -13.51
C MET A 1 -14.64 75.16 -12.75
N ALA A 2 -13.44 75.71 -12.93
CA ALA A 2 -12.99 77.07 -12.62
C ALA A 2 -12.50 77.18 -11.17
N ASN A 3 -11.20 76.94 -11.00
CA ASN A 3 -10.36 77.55 -9.94
C ASN A 3 -10.30 79.08 -10.21
N PRO A 4 -10.03 79.97 -9.23
CA PRO A 4 -8.61 80.19 -8.87
C PRO A 4 -8.32 80.79 -7.46
N ASN A 5 -7.02 81.07 -7.27
CA ASN A 5 -6.38 82.10 -6.43
C ASN A 5 -5.98 81.83 -4.97
N SER A 6 -4.77 82.29 -4.70
CA SER A 6 -4.04 82.43 -3.45
C SER A 6 -4.04 83.90 -2.99
N ASP A 7 -3.54 84.18 -1.77
CA ASP A 7 -2.31 84.98 -1.61
C ASP A 7 -1.92 85.28 -0.14
N HIS A 8 -0.66 84.94 0.16
CA HIS A 8 0.37 85.72 0.85
C HIS A 8 0.08 86.66 2.04
N SER A 9 0.78 86.41 3.18
CA SER A 9 1.75 87.37 3.74
C SER A 9 2.62 86.81 4.89
N LEU A 10 3.86 87.32 4.97
CA LEU A 10 4.89 87.24 6.02
C LEU A 10 5.49 88.67 6.12
N PRO A 11 6.13 89.15 7.22
CA PRO A 11 7.38 88.62 7.82
C PRO A 11 7.24 88.41 9.35
N LEU A 12 8.19 88.45 10.31
CA LEU A 12 9.53 89.06 10.48
C LEU A 12 10.49 88.20 11.36
N SER A 13 11.67 88.76 11.66
CA SER A 13 12.76 88.26 12.53
C SER A 13 13.27 89.44 13.42
N PRO A 14 14.34 89.37 14.26
CA PRO A 14 15.33 88.31 14.51
C PRO A 14 15.78 88.12 16.00
N SER A 15 16.79 87.24 16.23
CA SER A 15 18.03 87.47 17.06
C SER A 15 18.48 86.36 18.06
N HIS A 16 19.68 85.85 17.80
CA HIS A 16 20.81 85.36 18.62
C HIS A 16 20.71 84.61 19.99
N SER A 17 21.37 83.44 19.98
CA SER A 17 22.44 82.94 20.88
C SER A 17 22.19 82.24 22.22
N SER A 18 22.74 81.00 22.31
CA SER A 18 23.35 80.30 23.47
C SER A 18 22.62 80.24 24.81
N HIS A 19 22.28 79.06 25.34
CA HIS A 19 23.28 78.16 25.96
C HIS A 19 22.97 76.66 25.80
N SER A 20 24.01 75.83 25.82
CA SER A 20 23.92 74.37 25.72
C SER A 20 24.10 73.67 27.07
N PHE A 21 23.10 72.90 27.52
CA PHE A 21 23.26 71.86 28.55
C PHE A 21 22.54 70.57 28.13
N SER A 22 23.11 69.42 28.46
CA SER A 22 22.71 68.13 27.87
C SER A 22 21.49 67.50 28.57
N LEU A 23 20.32 67.62 27.94
CA LEU A 23 19.09 66.93 28.33
C LEU A 23 19.00 65.47 27.82
N ARG A 24 20.06 64.94 27.18
CA ARG A 24 20.02 63.63 26.48
C ARG A 24 20.21 62.39 27.35
N SER A 25 20.75 62.51 28.56
CA SER A 25 21.00 61.34 29.44
C SER A 25 19.73 60.83 30.15
N VAL A 26 18.90 61.74 30.66
CA VAL A 26 17.73 61.38 31.51
C VAL A 26 16.64 60.65 30.71
N PHE A 27 16.35 61.11 29.48
CA PHE A 27 15.36 60.45 28.62
C PHE A 27 15.78 59.05 28.18
N ALA A 28 17.08 58.80 27.97
CA ALA A 28 17.58 57.51 27.49
C ALA A 28 17.34 56.36 28.49
N HIS A 29 17.51 56.62 29.80
CA HIS A 29 17.29 55.60 30.83
C HIS A 29 15.81 55.24 31.02
N HIS A 30 14.90 56.22 31.10
CA HIS A 30 13.47 55.91 31.23
C HIS A 30 12.91 55.20 29.98
N PHE A 31 13.34 55.56 28.77
CA PHE A 31 12.88 54.87 27.56
C PHE A 31 13.40 53.43 27.49
N CYS A 32 14.66 53.16 27.88
CA CYS A 32 15.17 51.79 27.96
C CYS A 32 14.45 50.94 29.02
N PHE A 33 14.10 51.52 30.18
CA PHE A 33 13.36 50.80 31.22
C PHE A 33 11.93 50.45 30.77
N PHE A 34 11.22 51.40 30.14
CA PHE A 34 9.90 51.15 29.58
C PHE A 34 9.91 50.16 28.42
N CYS A 35 10.86 50.25 27.48
CA CYS A 35 10.99 49.26 26.41
C CYS A 35 11.34 47.85 26.93
N SER A 36 12.25 47.75 27.91
CA SER A 36 12.64 46.45 28.47
C SER A 36 11.48 45.79 29.21
N ASN A 37 10.76 46.54 30.06
CA ASN A 37 9.55 46.03 30.69
C ASN A 37 8.42 45.78 29.69
N SER A 38 8.28 46.57 28.62
CA SER A 38 7.27 46.30 27.59
C SER A 38 7.55 45.02 26.81
N VAL A 39 8.82 44.71 26.51
CA VAL A 39 9.21 43.44 25.87
C VAL A 39 9.04 42.27 26.85
N LEU A 40 9.39 42.44 28.13
CA LEU A 40 9.20 41.40 29.15
C LEU A 40 7.71 41.15 29.43
N ILE A 41 6.90 42.18 29.54
CA ILE A 41 5.44 42.09 29.68
C ILE A 41 4.83 41.51 28.40
N ALA A 42 5.29 41.88 27.21
CA ALA A 42 4.84 41.24 25.96
C ALA A 42 5.20 39.75 25.93
N LEU A 43 6.39 39.35 26.39
CA LEU A 43 6.78 37.94 26.53
C LEU A 43 5.96 37.21 27.60
N VAL A 44 5.68 37.83 28.74
CA VAL A 44 4.84 37.25 29.81
C VAL A 44 3.38 37.15 29.37
N VAL A 45 2.82 38.16 28.71
CA VAL A 45 1.46 38.13 28.14
C VAL A 45 1.39 37.16 26.97
N PHE A 46 2.41 37.03 26.12
CA PHE A 46 2.44 36.06 25.03
C PHE A 46 2.59 34.62 25.55
N THR A 47 3.43 34.38 26.56
CA THR A 47 3.57 33.06 27.20
C THR A 47 2.36 32.70 28.04
N LEU A 48 1.73 33.63 28.77
CA LEU A 48 0.43 33.44 29.43
C LEU A 48 -0.70 33.25 28.42
N SER A 49 -0.69 33.94 27.28
CA SER A 49 -1.67 33.72 26.19
C SER A 49 -1.47 32.37 25.51
N LEU A 50 -0.23 31.87 25.44
CA LEU A 50 0.07 30.52 24.96
C LEU A 50 -0.28 29.45 25.98
N LEU A 51 -0.05 29.70 27.27
CA LEU A 51 -0.47 28.85 28.37
C LEU A 51 -2.01 28.78 28.42
N MET A 52 -2.69 29.92 28.31
CA MET A 52 -4.14 30.01 28.12
C MET A 52 -4.58 29.27 26.85
N ALA A 53 -3.95 29.45 25.69
CA ALA A 53 -4.32 28.71 24.48
C ALA A 53 -4.09 27.19 24.59
N PHE A 54 -3.12 26.76 25.40
CA PHE A 54 -2.80 25.37 25.71
C PHE A 54 -3.76 24.76 26.75
N LEU A 55 -4.30 25.57 27.68
CA LEU A 55 -5.25 25.15 28.73
C LEU A 55 -6.73 25.29 28.30
N LEU A 56 -7.10 26.40 27.68
CA LEU A 56 -8.42 26.69 27.09
C LEU A 56 -8.68 25.92 25.79
N GLY A 57 -7.64 25.31 25.20
CA GLY A 57 -7.78 24.31 24.16
C GLY A 57 -8.46 23.05 24.70
N LYS A 58 -9.77 23.14 24.99
CA LYS A 58 -10.61 22.05 25.54
C LYS A 58 -10.23 20.73 24.88
N ARG A 59 -9.62 19.84 25.66
CA ARG A 59 -9.31 18.48 25.22
C ARG A 59 -10.61 17.83 24.75
N ARG A 60 -10.55 17.15 23.60
CA ARG A 60 -11.69 16.30 23.21
C ARG A 60 -11.82 15.15 24.21
N PRO A 61 -13.03 14.61 24.45
CA PRO A 61 -13.21 13.43 25.30
C PRO A 61 -12.26 12.29 24.90
N SER A 62 -12.14 12.03 23.59
CA SER A 62 -11.16 11.11 23.00
C SER A 62 -9.73 11.34 23.49
N GLN A 63 -9.21 12.58 23.57
CA GLN A 63 -7.83 12.82 24.04
C GLN A 63 -7.57 12.37 25.48
N ASN A 64 -8.59 12.27 26.32
CA ASN A 64 -8.44 11.70 27.66
C ASN A 64 -8.45 10.16 27.62
N GLU A 65 -9.29 9.53 26.79
CA GLU A 65 -9.32 8.07 26.60
C GLU A 65 -8.09 7.55 25.82
N LEU A 66 -7.64 8.22 24.76
CA LEU A 66 -6.38 7.93 24.04
C LEU A 66 -5.17 7.99 24.99
N ALA A 67 -5.12 9.01 25.86
CA ALA A 67 -4.07 9.13 26.86
C ALA A 67 -4.21 8.08 28.00
N LYS A 68 -5.43 7.63 28.31
CA LYS A 68 -5.70 6.54 29.25
C LYS A 68 -5.28 5.19 28.65
N ARG A 69 -5.68 4.88 27.41
CA ARG A 69 -5.23 3.72 26.64
C ARG A 69 -3.71 3.62 26.59
N ARG A 70 -2.98 4.73 26.42
CA ARG A 70 -1.51 4.74 26.41
C ARG A 70 -0.85 4.59 27.80
N ARG A 71 -1.59 4.75 28.89
CA ARG A 71 -1.13 4.40 30.26
C ARG A 71 -1.51 2.98 30.64
N ASP A 72 -2.65 2.52 30.14
CA ASP A 72 -3.14 1.17 30.32
C ASP A 72 -2.22 0.17 29.60
N LYS A 73 -1.94 -0.95 30.26
CA LYS A 73 -1.13 -2.07 29.75
C LYS A 73 -1.95 -3.36 29.63
N SER A 74 -3.28 -3.25 29.71
CA SER A 74 -4.19 -4.32 29.30
C SER A 74 -3.85 -4.84 27.89
N PRO A 75 -3.91 -6.16 27.68
CA PRO A 75 -3.72 -6.75 26.35
C PRO A 75 -4.90 -6.37 25.44
N GLU A 76 -4.62 -6.15 24.15
CA GLU A 76 -5.63 -5.82 23.15
C GLU A 76 -6.28 -7.08 22.56
N GLY A 77 -5.53 -8.18 22.53
CA GLY A 77 -6.02 -9.52 22.20
C GLY A 77 -5.90 -10.43 23.42
N ILE A 78 -6.93 -11.23 23.69
CA ILE A 78 -6.96 -12.16 24.82
C ILE A 78 -7.31 -13.57 24.33
N GLU A 79 -6.69 -14.55 24.98
CA GLU A 79 -6.90 -15.99 24.75
C GLU A 79 -8.36 -16.37 25.15
N LEU A 80 -8.97 -17.34 24.46
CA LEU A 80 -10.27 -17.88 24.86
C LEU A 80 -10.12 -18.83 26.04
N GLU A 81 -10.96 -18.69 27.06
CA GLU A 81 -10.96 -19.55 28.25
C GLU A 81 -11.18 -21.03 27.90
N GLU A 82 -11.98 -21.31 26.87
CA GLU A 82 -12.26 -22.66 26.35
C GLU A 82 -11.17 -23.18 25.39
N ASN A 83 -10.36 -22.31 24.80
CA ASN A 83 -9.30 -22.68 23.85
C ASN A 83 -8.16 -21.63 23.84
N PRO A 84 -7.12 -21.79 24.69
CA PRO A 84 -6.06 -20.79 24.84
C PRO A 84 -5.19 -20.54 23.59
N GLU A 85 -5.29 -21.36 22.55
CA GLU A 85 -4.58 -21.13 21.27
C GLU A 85 -5.27 -20.07 20.39
N VAL A 86 -6.50 -19.69 20.74
CA VAL A 86 -7.37 -18.80 19.95
C VAL A 86 -7.53 -17.45 20.66
N PHE A 87 -7.26 -16.37 19.93
CA PHE A 87 -7.28 -15.00 20.43
C PHE A 87 -8.52 -14.24 19.94
N LYS A 88 -9.27 -13.63 20.85
CA LYS A 88 -10.35 -12.65 20.57
C LYS A 88 -9.93 -11.22 20.91
N SER A 89 -10.69 -10.24 20.45
CA SER A 89 -10.52 -8.84 20.84
C SER A 89 -10.93 -8.61 22.30
N SER A 90 -10.11 -7.95 23.12
CA SER A 90 -10.50 -7.64 24.51
C SER A 90 -11.56 -6.54 24.63
N LEU A 91 -11.96 -5.90 23.51
CA LEU A 91 -13.24 -5.15 23.42
C LEU A 91 -14.47 -6.02 23.73
N LEU A 92 -14.36 -7.35 23.60
CA LEU A 92 -15.37 -8.34 23.91
C LEU A 92 -14.97 -9.22 25.12
N MET A 93 -14.22 -8.66 26.09
CA MET A 93 -13.89 -9.37 27.33
C MET A 93 -15.15 -9.60 28.20
N ASP A 94 -15.96 -8.56 28.41
CA ASP A 94 -17.20 -8.61 29.21
C ASP A 94 -18.41 -9.15 28.42
N SER A 95 -18.19 -9.67 27.21
CA SER A 95 -19.23 -10.13 26.29
C SER A 95 -19.39 -11.65 26.31
N LYS A 96 -20.64 -12.12 26.29
CA LYS A 96 -20.97 -13.54 26.07
C LYS A 96 -20.57 -14.00 24.67
N GLU A 97 -20.77 -13.14 23.66
CA GLU A 97 -20.35 -13.43 22.28
C GLU A 97 -18.87 -13.10 22.10
N HIS A 98 -18.11 -14.04 21.51
CA HIS A 98 -16.68 -13.87 21.24
C HIS A 98 -16.38 -13.02 19.99
N THR A 99 -17.38 -12.83 19.11
CA THR A 99 -17.28 -12.02 17.89
C THR A 99 -18.58 -11.26 17.61
N ILE A 100 -18.49 -9.99 17.23
CA ILE A 100 -19.63 -9.16 16.82
C ILE A 100 -19.95 -9.31 15.32
N SER A 101 -21.24 -9.44 14.99
CA SER A 101 -21.72 -9.52 13.60
C SER A 101 -22.47 -8.26 13.12
N THR A 102 -23.03 -7.48 14.04
CA THR A 102 -23.86 -6.29 13.76
C THR A 102 -23.72 -5.28 14.90
N TYR A 103 -23.53 -4.00 14.60
CA TYR A 103 -23.44 -2.93 15.63
C TYR A 103 -24.80 -2.32 15.96
N PHE A 104 -25.65 -2.13 14.94
CA PHE A 104 -27.04 -1.70 15.12
C PHE A 104 -27.96 -2.93 15.05
N PRO A 105 -28.75 -3.27 16.10
CA PRO A 105 -29.56 -4.50 16.13
C PRO A 105 -30.64 -4.60 15.04
N ASP A 106 -31.03 -3.47 14.47
CA ASP A 106 -31.97 -3.30 13.36
C ASP A 106 -31.33 -3.41 11.97
N VAL A 107 -29.99 -3.33 11.85
CA VAL A 107 -29.27 -3.44 10.58
C VAL A 107 -28.77 -4.87 10.40
N ARG A 108 -29.42 -5.62 9.50
CA ARG A 108 -29.12 -7.04 9.23
C ARG A 108 -28.61 -7.29 7.81
N THR A 109 -28.77 -6.31 6.92
CA THR A 109 -28.23 -6.28 5.56
C THR A 109 -27.61 -4.93 5.21
N LEU A 110 -26.98 -4.84 4.03
CA LEU A 110 -26.49 -3.56 3.51
C LEU A 110 -27.62 -2.69 2.94
N PHE A 111 -28.77 -3.27 2.59
CA PHE A 111 -29.99 -2.51 2.34
C PHE A 111 -30.40 -1.75 3.61
N ASP A 112 -30.52 -2.45 4.75
CA ASP A 112 -30.83 -1.82 6.04
C ASP A 112 -29.80 -0.78 6.46
N ALA A 113 -28.51 -1.01 6.15
CA ALA A 113 -27.45 -0.05 6.43
C ALA A 113 -27.64 1.27 5.67
N PHE A 114 -28.10 1.23 4.41
CA PHE A 114 -28.47 2.42 3.67
C PHE A 114 -29.78 3.05 4.17
N GLN A 115 -30.81 2.25 4.47
CA GLN A 115 -32.07 2.77 5.05
C GLN A 115 -31.84 3.47 6.39
N ARG A 116 -30.91 2.96 7.21
CA ARG A 116 -30.45 3.64 8.43
C ARG A 116 -29.79 4.98 8.13
N GLY A 117 -28.87 5.01 7.17
CA GLY A 117 -28.20 6.23 6.71
C GLY A 117 -29.19 7.30 6.25
N LEU A 118 -30.14 6.91 5.40
CA LEU A 118 -31.26 7.72 4.95
C LEU A 118 -32.06 8.29 6.13
N LYS A 119 -32.46 7.45 7.10
CA LYS A 119 -33.22 7.84 8.30
C LYS A 119 -32.50 8.84 9.22
N VAL A 120 -31.17 8.87 9.26
CA VAL A 120 -30.41 9.81 10.10
C VAL A 120 -29.92 11.06 9.36
N ALA A 121 -29.89 11.03 8.01
CA ALA A 121 -29.22 12.04 7.21
C ALA A 121 -29.96 12.42 5.90
N GLU A 122 -31.28 12.19 5.83
CA GLU A 122 -32.12 12.29 4.61
C GLU A 122 -31.81 13.46 3.67
N HIS A 123 -31.81 14.69 4.19
CA HIS A 123 -31.55 15.92 3.42
C HIS A 123 -30.07 16.38 3.48
N SER A 124 -29.20 15.61 4.14
CA SER A 124 -27.75 15.87 4.16
C SER A 124 -27.08 15.32 2.90
N ALA A 125 -25.94 15.92 2.54
CA ALA A 125 -25.10 15.44 1.46
C ALA A 125 -24.67 13.98 1.66
N CYS A 126 -24.79 13.18 0.61
CA CYS A 126 -24.47 11.74 0.59
C CYS A 126 -23.32 11.44 -0.37
N LEU A 127 -23.55 11.57 -1.68
CA LEU A 127 -22.57 11.24 -2.72
C LEU A 127 -22.17 12.49 -3.51
N GLY A 128 -20.89 12.84 -3.52
CA GLY A 128 -20.41 14.09 -4.13
C GLY A 128 -19.25 13.93 -5.08
N PHE A 129 -19.30 14.68 -6.18
CA PHE A 129 -18.40 14.61 -7.31
C PHE A 129 -18.00 16.02 -7.78
N ARG A 130 -17.10 16.10 -8.77
CA ARG A 130 -16.60 17.36 -9.33
C ARG A 130 -16.88 17.39 -10.84
N PRO A 131 -17.83 18.20 -11.34
CA PRO A 131 -18.13 18.26 -12.77
C PRO A 131 -16.96 18.66 -13.67
N ALA A 132 -15.96 19.36 -13.14
CA ALA A 132 -14.75 19.73 -13.89
C ALA A 132 -13.52 19.81 -12.98
N LYS A 133 -12.33 19.62 -13.56
CA LYS A 133 -11.06 19.84 -12.83
C LYS A 133 -10.96 21.31 -12.38
N GLY A 134 -10.92 21.52 -11.07
CA GLY A 134 -10.93 22.84 -10.44
C GLY A 134 -12.29 23.25 -9.84
N SER A 135 -13.40 22.60 -10.21
CA SER A 135 -14.72 22.95 -9.67
C SER A 135 -14.84 22.67 -8.16
N PRO A 136 -15.77 23.33 -7.46
CA PRO A 136 -16.30 22.84 -6.19
C PRO A 136 -16.87 21.42 -6.32
N TYR A 137 -17.08 20.78 -5.17
CA TYR A 137 -17.88 19.56 -5.09
C TYR A 137 -19.38 19.90 -5.20
N GLN A 138 -20.09 19.15 -6.02
CA GLN A 138 -21.55 19.02 -5.96
C GLN A 138 -21.89 17.74 -5.19
N PHE A 139 -23.04 17.69 -4.51
CA PHE A 139 -23.48 16.53 -3.74
C PHE A 139 -24.95 16.22 -4.04
N LEU A 140 -25.25 14.93 -4.24
CA LEU A 140 -26.57 14.37 -4.08
C LEU A 140 -26.84 14.15 -2.58
N THR A 141 -28.06 14.44 -2.13
CA THR A 141 -28.55 14.12 -0.77
C THR A 141 -28.83 12.63 -0.58
N TYR A 142 -29.02 12.17 0.66
CA TYR A 142 -29.46 10.78 0.91
C TYR A 142 -30.80 10.47 0.24
N ALA A 143 -31.76 11.40 0.27
CA ALA A 143 -33.04 11.26 -0.43
C ALA A 143 -32.87 11.10 -1.96
N GLU A 144 -32.06 11.95 -2.60
CA GLU A 144 -31.79 11.82 -4.04
C GLU A 144 -31.08 10.51 -4.39
N VAL A 145 -30.15 10.04 -3.55
CA VAL A 145 -29.48 8.74 -3.75
C VAL A 145 -30.46 7.58 -3.55
N ALA A 146 -31.40 7.68 -2.61
CA ALA A 146 -32.44 6.67 -2.39
C ALA A 146 -33.38 6.56 -3.59
N VAL A 147 -33.87 7.68 -4.12
CA VAL A 147 -34.71 7.72 -5.33
C VAL A 147 -33.94 7.19 -6.53
N ARG A 148 -32.72 7.68 -6.79
CA ARG A 148 -31.93 7.27 -7.96
C ARG A 148 -31.56 5.78 -7.93
N SER A 149 -31.25 5.22 -6.76
CA SER A 149 -30.93 3.79 -6.62
C SER A 149 -32.16 2.90 -6.70
N GLN A 150 -33.33 3.38 -6.24
CA GLN A 150 -34.61 2.71 -6.48
C GLN A 150 -34.97 2.69 -7.96
N SER A 151 -34.93 3.83 -8.66
CA SER A 151 -35.14 3.87 -10.12
C SER A 151 -34.22 2.92 -10.86
N PHE A 152 -32.92 2.92 -10.51
CA PHE A 152 -31.94 2.02 -11.13
C PHE A 152 -32.28 0.53 -10.90
N GLY A 153 -32.56 0.14 -9.65
CA GLY A 153 -32.93 -1.25 -9.30
C GLY A 153 -34.20 -1.71 -10.02
N HIS A 154 -35.23 -0.87 -10.04
CA HIS A 154 -36.48 -1.13 -10.77
C HIS A 154 -36.22 -1.22 -12.29
N ALA A 155 -35.33 -0.40 -12.84
CA ALA A 155 -35.00 -0.41 -14.27
C ALA A 155 -34.23 -1.67 -14.70
N LEU A 156 -33.38 -2.26 -13.83
CA LEU A 156 -32.75 -3.56 -14.11
C LEU A 156 -33.82 -4.63 -14.38
N ILE A 157 -34.89 -4.65 -13.59
CA ILE A 157 -35.98 -5.62 -13.72
C ILE A 157 -36.92 -5.22 -14.87
N SER A 158 -37.50 -4.03 -14.83
CA SER A 158 -38.57 -3.59 -15.74
C SER A 158 -38.09 -3.20 -17.15
N LYS A 159 -36.91 -2.59 -17.28
CA LYS A 159 -36.35 -2.15 -18.58
C LYS A 159 -35.31 -3.10 -19.16
N LEU A 160 -34.53 -3.82 -18.32
CA LEU A 160 -33.52 -4.80 -18.78
C LEU A 160 -33.92 -6.28 -18.58
N GLY A 161 -35.06 -6.57 -17.96
CA GLY A 161 -35.58 -7.95 -17.84
C GLY A 161 -34.81 -8.86 -16.87
N LEU A 162 -33.99 -8.31 -15.97
CA LEU A 162 -33.25 -9.10 -14.98
C LEU A 162 -34.19 -9.68 -13.93
N ARG A 163 -33.83 -10.86 -13.43
CA ARG A 163 -34.54 -11.49 -12.30
C ARG A 163 -34.02 -10.91 -10.99
N PRO A 164 -34.88 -10.54 -10.02
CA PRO A 164 -34.44 -10.31 -8.65
C PRO A 164 -33.92 -11.61 -8.03
N GLY A 165 -33.00 -11.50 -7.07
CA GLY A 165 -32.44 -12.65 -6.35
C GLY A 165 -30.91 -12.82 -6.50
N ASN A 166 -30.36 -13.69 -5.65
CA ASN A 166 -28.91 -13.83 -5.45
C ASN A 166 -28.19 -14.66 -6.51
N GLU A 167 -28.89 -15.09 -7.56
CA GLU A 167 -28.34 -15.73 -8.76
C GLU A 167 -28.04 -14.73 -9.88
N THR A 168 -28.47 -13.48 -9.75
CA THR A 168 -28.31 -12.43 -10.76
C THR A 168 -27.08 -11.58 -10.47
N PHE A 169 -26.14 -11.55 -11.42
CA PHE A 169 -24.81 -10.91 -11.27
C PHE A 169 -24.68 -9.64 -12.12
N VAL A 170 -24.69 -8.47 -11.48
CA VAL A 170 -24.52 -7.16 -12.14
C VAL A 170 -23.04 -6.76 -12.08
N ALA A 171 -22.37 -6.69 -13.23
CA ALA A 171 -20.97 -6.29 -13.28
C ALA A 171 -20.80 -4.77 -13.26
N ILE A 172 -19.78 -4.27 -12.55
CA ILE A 172 -19.46 -2.85 -12.46
C ILE A 172 -17.98 -2.65 -12.81
N TYR A 173 -17.70 -2.09 -13.97
CA TYR A 173 -16.38 -1.84 -14.51
C TYR A 173 -16.20 -0.34 -14.73
N ALA A 174 -16.02 0.37 -13.61
CA ALA A 174 -15.94 1.82 -13.56
C ALA A 174 -15.01 2.30 -12.44
N GLN A 175 -14.50 3.52 -12.59
CA GLN A 175 -13.82 4.26 -11.53
C GLN A 175 -14.82 4.67 -10.43
N ASN A 176 -14.32 5.10 -9.26
CA ASN A 176 -15.17 5.52 -8.15
C ASN A 176 -15.99 6.77 -8.50
N CYS A 177 -17.30 6.63 -8.66
CA CYS A 177 -18.24 7.71 -8.95
C CYS A 177 -19.58 7.52 -8.20
N PRO A 178 -20.46 8.53 -8.10
CA PRO A 178 -21.78 8.38 -7.48
C PRO A 178 -22.61 7.24 -8.08
N GLN A 179 -22.55 7.07 -9.40
CA GLN A 179 -23.30 6.09 -10.18
C GLN A 179 -22.89 4.65 -9.83
N TRP A 180 -21.61 4.43 -9.50
CA TRP A 180 -21.11 3.17 -8.95
C TRP A 180 -21.89 2.78 -7.69
N MET A 181 -22.01 3.69 -6.73
CA MET A 181 -22.69 3.41 -5.45
C MET A 181 -24.21 3.36 -5.60
N ILE A 182 -24.80 4.17 -6.49
CA ILE A 182 -26.22 4.10 -6.86
C ILE A 182 -26.55 2.72 -7.47
N THR A 183 -25.68 2.20 -8.35
CA THR A 183 -25.78 0.83 -8.90
C THR A 183 -25.79 -0.19 -7.76
N ALA A 184 -24.83 -0.11 -6.85
CA ALA A 184 -24.69 -1.08 -5.76
C ALA A 184 -25.88 -1.05 -4.79
N ILE A 185 -26.40 0.12 -4.42
CA ILE A 185 -27.60 0.25 -3.56
C ILE A 185 -28.85 -0.27 -4.30
N GLY A 186 -28.98 0.00 -5.61
CA GLY A 186 -30.06 -0.53 -6.44
C GLY A 186 -30.02 -2.07 -6.55
N CYS A 187 -28.83 -2.67 -6.57
CA CYS A 187 -28.68 -4.12 -6.56
C CYS A 187 -29.09 -4.73 -5.21
N THR A 188 -28.71 -4.12 -4.07
CA THR A 188 -29.09 -4.67 -2.75
C THR A 188 -30.60 -4.64 -2.52
N ARG A 189 -31.32 -3.66 -3.08
CA ARG A 189 -32.79 -3.57 -3.04
C ARG A 189 -33.51 -4.79 -3.64
N HIS A 190 -32.87 -5.51 -4.57
CA HIS A 190 -33.45 -6.68 -5.23
C HIS A 190 -32.57 -7.95 -5.09
N SER A 191 -31.76 -8.02 -4.03
CA SER A 191 -30.87 -9.16 -3.70
C SER A 191 -29.82 -9.52 -4.76
N MET A 192 -29.59 -8.66 -5.75
CA MET A 192 -28.68 -8.92 -6.86
C MET A 192 -27.21 -8.76 -6.41
N VAL A 193 -26.34 -9.64 -6.91
CA VAL A 193 -24.93 -9.67 -6.54
C VAL A 193 -24.13 -8.72 -7.44
N ILE A 194 -23.32 -7.84 -6.86
CA ILE A 194 -22.42 -6.99 -7.65
C ILE A 194 -21.07 -7.68 -7.93
N VAL A 195 -20.56 -7.50 -9.15
CA VAL A 195 -19.28 -8.05 -9.61
C VAL A 195 -18.37 -6.91 -10.03
N PRO A 196 -17.56 -6.36 -9.11
CA PRO A 196 -16.75 -5.19 -9.42
C PRO A 196 -15.43 -5.58 -10.11
N LEU A 197 -15.16 -4.96 -11.25
CA LEU A 197 -13.90 -5.05 -11.95
C LEU A 197 -12.98 -3.91 -11.46
N TYR A 198 -11.65 -4.08 -11.57
CA TYR A 198 -10.74 -2.96 -11.35
C TYR A 198 -10.70 -2.06 -12.58
N ASP A 199 -10.75 -0.75 -12.35
CA ASP A 199 -10.60 0.33 -13.32
C ASP A 199 -9.45 0.10 -14.33
N THR A 200 -8.36 -0.51 -13.85
CA THR A 200 -7.13 -0.81 -14.60
C THR A 200 -7.02 -2.23 -15.16
N LEU A 201 -8.11 -3.02 -15.23
CA LEU A 201 -8.11 -4.29 -15.97
C LEU A 201 -8.08 -4.08 -17.49
N GLY A 202 -7.49 -5.05 -18.20
CA GLY A 202 -7.60 -5.19 -19.65
C GLY A 202 -8.77 -6.09 -20.07
N ALA A 203 -9.10 -6.08 -21.36
CA ALA A 203 -10.21 -6.81 -21.97
C ALA A 203 -10.24 -8.31 -21.63
N ASP A 204 -9.09 -8.98 -21.62
CA ASP A 204 -9.00 -10.42 -21.42
C ASP A 204 -9.45 -10.82 -19.99
N ALA A 205 -9.11 -9.99 -19.00
CA ALA A 205 -9.55 -10.17 -17.61
C ALA A 205 -11.02 -9.79 -17.41
N ALA A 206 -11.52 -8.77 -18.13
CA ALA A 206 -12.94 -8.42 -18.13
C ALA A 206 -13.80 -9.54 -18.73
N THR A 207 -13.36 -10.08 -19.88
CA THR A 207 -13.97 -11.22 -20.57
C THR A 207 -14.05 -12.45 -19.66
N PHE A 208 -12.93 -12.82 -19.03
CA PHE A 208 -12.91 -13.92 -18.06
C PHE A 208 -13.90 -13.69 -16.91
N ILE A 209 -13.89 -12.52 -16.27
CA ILE A 209 -14.78 -12.24 -15.13
C ILE A 209 -16.25 -12.29 -15.54
N LEU A 210 -16.63 -11.60 -16.61
CA LEU A 210 -18.02 -11.51 -17.10
C LEU A 210 -18.56 -12.89 -17.52
N GLY A 211 -17.76 -13.69 -18.23
CA GLY A 211 -18.13 -15.04 -18.63
C GLY A 211 -18.14 -16.04 -17.47
N HIS A 212 -17.22 -15.88 -16.50
CA HIS A 212 -17.16 -16.76 -15.34
C HIS A 212 -18.33 -16.54 -14.38
N THR A 213 -18.77 -15.29 -14.15
CA THR A 213 -20.02 -15.01 -13.40
C THR A 213 -21.27 -15.31 -14.22
N GLY A 214 -21.21 -15.19 -15.54
CA GLY A 214 -22.37 -15.24 -16.42
C GLY A 214 -23.22 -13.96 -16.34
N SER A 215 -22.57 -12.82 -16.10
CA SER A 215 -23.26 -11.53 -15.92
C SER A 215 -24.03 -11.12 -17.18
N GLU A 216 -25.29 -10.72 -16.99
CA GLU A 216 -26.19 -10.26 -18.05
C GLU A 216 -26.07 -8.75 -18.34
N VAL A 217 -25.55 -7.99 -17.37
CA VAL A 217 -25.36 -6.53 -17.43
C VAL A 217 -23.94 -6.17 -16.99
N VAL A 218 -23.33 -5.22 -17.71
CA VAL A 218 -22.13 -4.51 -17.25
C VAL A 218 -22.39 -2.99 -17.22
N VAL A 219 -22.05 -2.35 -16.11
CA VAL A 219 -22.06 -0.88 -15.96
C VAL A 219 -20.63 -0.36 -16.17
N VAL A 220 -20.47 0.64 -17.03
CA VAL A 220 -19.17 1.22 -17.46
C VAL A 220 -19.22 2.75 -17.45
N ASP A 221 -18.08 3.39 -17.21
CA ASP A 221 -17.92 4.85 -17.18
C ASP A 221 -17.14 5.44 -18.37
N ASP A 222 -16.54 4.61 -19.23
CA ASP A 222 -15.91 5.08 -20.47
C ASP A 222 -15.98 4.07 -21.62
N LEU A 223 -15.74 4.58 -22.84
CA LEU A 223 -15.79 3.81 -24.09
C LEU A 223 -14.63 2.82 -24.26
N THR A 224 -13.53 2.98 -23.52
CA THR A 224 -12.41 2.03 -23.51
C THR A 224 -12.81 0.77 -22.74
N LYS A 225 -13.44 0.93 -21.58
CA LYS A 225 -13.96 -0.17 -20.74
C LYS A 225 -15.14 -0.87 -21.41
N LEU A 226 -16.03 -0.13 -22.05
CA LEU A 226 -17.04 -0.68 -22.95
C LEU A 226 -16.36 -1.48 -24.09
N GLY A 227 -15.34 -0.91 -24.73
CA GLY A 227 -14.56 -1.58 -25.77
C GLY A 227 -13.88 -2.87 -25.32
N ASN A 228 -13.39 -2.90 -24.06
CA ASN A 228 -12.79 -4.05 -23.41
C ASN A 228 -13.81 -5.15 -23.11
N ALA A 229 -15.00 -4.80 -22.57
CA ALA A 229 -16.07 -5.74 -22.28
C ALA A 229 -16.70 -6.36 -23.54
N LEU A 230 -16.73 -5.62 -24.65
CA LEU A 230 -17.28 -6.07 -25.94
C LEU A 230 -16.27 -6.83 -26.83
N LYS A 231 -14.95 -6.78 -26.56
CA LYS A 231 -13.89 -7.36 -27.42
C LYS A 231 -14.10 -8.85 -27.69
N GLU A 232 -14.30 -9.62 -26.62
CA GLU A 232 -14.56 -11.06 -26.63
C GLU A 232 -15.82 -11.32 -25.79
N CYS A 233 -16.91 -10.62 -26.16
CA CYS A 233 -18.15 -10.56 -25.39
C CYS A 233 -18.71 -11.96 -25.03
N PRO A 234 -18.88 -12.29 -23.74
CA PRO A 234 -19.54 -13.52 -23.32
C PRO A 234 -21.00 -13.56 -23.78
N THR A 235 -21.50 -14.73 -24.20
CA THR A 235 -22.88 -14.90 -24.70
C THR A 235 -23.98 -14.69 -23.65
N THR A 236 -23.61 -14.56 -22.36
CA THR A 236 -24.53 -14.17 -21.30
C THR A 236 -24.79 -12.67 -21.25
N LEU A 237 -23.86 -11.84 -21.73
CA LEU A 237 -23.95 -10.39 -21.63
C LEU A 237 -24.96 -9.86 -22.65
N LYS A 238 -26.06 -9.26 -22.18
CA LYS A 238 -27.15 -8.73 -23.01
C LYS A 238 -27.18 -7.21 -23.02
N HIS A 239 -26.70 -6.59 -21.95
CA HIS A 239 -26.81 -5.14 -21.74
C HIS A 239 -25.50 -4.52 -21.26
N ALA A 240 -25.19 -3.36 -21.80
CA ALA A 240 -24.18 -2.45 -21.27
C ALA A 240 -24.86 -1.15 -20.85
N VAL A 241 -24.51 -0.62 -19.68
CA VAL A 241 -25.03 0.66 -19.16
C VAL A 241 -23.87 1.64 -19.05
N LEU A 242 -23.97 2.76 -19.75
CA LEU A 242 -22.92 3.78 -19.85
C LEU A 242 -23.23 4.97 -18.95
N ILE A 243 -22.30 5.30 -18.05
CA ILE A 243 -22.34 6.47 -17.17
C ILE A 243 -21.89 7.69 -17.98
N ASP A 244 -22.80 8.20 -18.81
CA ASP A 244 -22.51 9.20 -19.82
C ASP A 244 -22.69 10.64 -19.30
N HIS A 245 -21.57 11.33 -19.10
CA HIS A 245 -21.53 12.73 -18.66
C HIS A 245 -20.70 13.65 -19.54
N ALA A 246 -20.20 13.17 -20.69
CA ALA A 246 -19.27 13.94 -21.52
C ALA A 246 -19.14 13.49 -22.99
N LEU A 247 -19.88 12.48 -23.46
CA LEU A 247 -19.75 11.99 -24.84
C LEU A 247 -20.60 12.81 -25.82
N ASP A 248 -20.17 12.87 -27.07
CA ASP A 248 -21.00 13.41 -28.16
C ASP A 248 -21.92 12.33 -28.75
N GLU A 249 -23.01 12.75 -29.41
CA GLU A 249 -24.01 11.82 -29.98
C GLU A 249 -23.42 10.82 -30.97
N LYS A 250 -22.35 11.20 -31.70
CA LYS A 250 -21.67 10.34 -32.67
C LYS A 250 -20.84 9.27 -31.97
N GLN A 251 -20.13 9.62 -30.90
CA GLN A 251 -19.43 8.66 -30.03
C GLN A 251 -20.41 7.65 -29.41
N VAL A 252 -21.57 8.12 -28.93
CA VAL A 252 -22.61 7.26 -28.36
C VAL A 252 -23.21 6.32 -29.41
N GLU A 253 -23.45 6.78 -30.64
CA GLU A 253 -24.03 5.93 -31.69
C GLU A 253 -23.01 4.97 -32.33
N GLU A 254 -21.74 5.34 -32.43
CA GLU A 254 -20.64 4.41 -32.74
C GLU A 254 -20.53 3.30 -31.67
N ALA A 255 -20.63 3.68 -30.39
CA ALA A 255 -20.65 2.73 -29.28
C ALA A 255 -21.89 1.83 -29.30
N ARG A 256 -23.08 2.37 -29.60
CA ARG A 256 -24.33 1.61 -29.77
C ARG A 256 -24.22 0.61 -30.91
N THR A 257 -23.66 1.03 -32.05
CA THR A 257 -23.42 0.18 -33.21
C THR A 257 -22.46 -0.96 -32.87
N LYS A 258 -21.36 -0.67 -32.16
CA LYS A 258 -20.38 -1.68 -31.72
C LYS A 258 -20.93 -2.65 -30.67
N ALA A 259 -21.80 -2.21 -29.76
CA ALA A 259 -22.49 -3.11 -28.83
C ALA A 259 -23.45 -4.03 -29.59
N LYS A 260 -24.26 -3.46 -30.49
CA LYS A 260 -25.29 -4.17 -31.25
C LYS A 260 -24.69 -5.23 -32.19
N SER A 261 -23.50 -5.02 -32.76
CA SER A 261 -22.84 -6.00 -33.63
C SER A 261 -22.34 -7.25 -32.90
N VAL A 262 -22.21 -7.22 -31.57
CA VAL A 262 -21.94 -8.39 -30.71
C VAL A 262 -23.17 -8.82 -29.88
N GLY A 263 -24.37 -8.34 -30.23
CA GLY A 263 -25.64 -8.70 -29.59
C GLY A 263 -26.00 -7.94 -28.30
N VAL A 264 -25.16 -6.99 -27.86
CA VAL A 264 -25.35 -6.23 -26.63
C VAL A 264 -26.16 -4.95 -26.89
N GLN A 265 -27.14 -4.66 -26.03
CA GLN A 265 -27.88 -3.39 -26.05
C GLN A 265 -27.17 -2.36 -25.17
N LEU A 266 -26.91 -1.16 -25.72
CA LEU A 266 -26.31 -0.04 -24.98
C LEU A 266 -27.37 0.91 -24.43
N HIS A 267 -27.36 1.14 -23.11
CA HIS A 267 -28.27 2.00 -22.37
C HIS A 267 -27.52 3.15 -21.69
N SER A 268 -28.13 4.32 -21.55
CA SER A 268 -27.56 5.41 -20.71
C SER A 268 -27.99 5.23 -19.25
N PHE A 269 -27.06 5.44 -18.31
CA PHE A 269 -27.32 5.36 -16.88
C PHE A 269 -28.45 6.30 -16.44
N ASP A 270 -28.42 7.56 -16.88
CA ASP A 270 -29.42 8.56 -16.49
C ASP A 270 -30.79 8.29 -17.15
N GLN A 271 -30.87 7.56 -18.26
CA GLN A 271 -32.14 7.09 -18.85
C GLN A 271 -32.79 5.93 -18.06
N LEU A 272 -31.99 5.13 -17.35
CA LEU A 272 -32.49 4.10 -16.42
C LEU A 272 -32.88 4.70 -15.05
N VAL A 273 -32.27 5.83 -14.68
CA VAL A 273 -32.53 6.53 -13.40
C VAL A 273 -33.61 7.62 -13.50
N GLY A 274 -33.94 8.07 -14.71
CA GLY A 274 -34.83 9.19 -15.00
C GLY A 274 -36.27 9.04 -14.47
N THR A 275 -36.97 10.18 -14.36
CA THR A 275 -38.26 10.33 -13.66
C THR A 275 -39.50 9.89 -14.46
N GLU A 276 -39.34 9.04 -15.47
CA GLU A 276 -40.49 8.25 -15.94
C GLU A 276 -40.92 7.35 -14.78
N THR A 277 -42.21 7.29 -14.45
CA THR A 277 -42.69 6.50 -13.31
C THR A 277 -42.34 5.03 -13.52
N ALA A 278 -41.26 4.59 -12.88
CA ALA A 278 -40.83 3.21 -12.87
C ALA A 278 -42.00 2.35 -12.38
N GLN A 279 -42.49 1.49 -13.25
CA GLN A 279 -43.64 0.63 -12.98
C GLN A 279 -43.41 -0.09 -11.65
N GLU A 280 -44.34 0.07 -10.70
CA GLU A 280 -44.12 -0.31 -9.29
C GLU A 280 -43.70 -1.77 -9.20
N THR A 281 -42.41 -1.97 -8.99
CA THR A 281 -41.73 -3.26 -8.91
C THR A 281 -41.52 -3.54 -7.44
N GLU A 282 -41.86 -4.75 -7.00
CA GLU A 282 -41.74 -5.11 -5.58
C GLU A 282 -40.27 -5.09 -5.14
N ASP A 283 -40.04 -4.60 -3.92
CA ASP A 283 -38.73 -4.70 -3.27
C ASP A 283 -38.45 -6.17 -2.95
N HIS A 284 -37.25 -6.64 -3.27
CA HIS A 284 -36.82 -8.00 -2.97
C HIS A 284 -35.55 -7.93 -2.12
N PRO A 285 -35.63 -7.41 -0.88
CA PRO A 285 -34.48 -7.16 -0.03
C PRO A 285 -33.80 -8.48 0.38
N PRO A 286 -32.49 -8.45 0.67
CA PRO A 286 -31.70 -9.66 0.84
C PRO A 286 -31.84 -10.24 2.24
N LYS A 287 -31.33 -11.46 2.42
CA LYS A 287 -31.09 -12.05 3.74
C LYS A 287 -29.65 -11.76 4.17
N PRO A 288 -29.32 -11.78 5.47
CA PRO A 288 -27.98 -11.48 5.96
C PRO A 288 -26.89 -12.39 5.35
N ASN A 289 -27.24 -13.65 5.10
CA ASN A 289 -26.37 -14.67 4.54
C ASN A 289 -26.26 -14.64 3.00
N ASP A 290 -27.02 -13.79 2.30
CA ASP A 290 -26.97 -13.71 0.84
C ASP A 290 -25.71 -12.96 0.38
N THR A 291 -25.19 -13.32 -0.79
CA THR A 291 -23.97 -12.76 -1.37
C THR A 291 -24.20 -11.32 -1.78
N TYR A 292 -23.44 -10.39 -1.22
CA TYR A 292 -23.45 -9.00 -1.68
C TYR A 292 -22.57 -8.81 -2.92
N ILE A 293 -21.37 -9.38 -2.89
CA ILE A 293 -20.29 -9.01 -3.82
C ILE A 293 -19.38 -10.20 -4.15
N VAL A 294 -18.96 -10.30 -5.41
CA VAL A 294 -17.94 -11.26 -5.88
C VAL A 294 -16.64 -10.52 -6.20
N CYS A 295 -15.73 -10.44 -5.23
CA CYS A 295 -14.46 -9.72 -5.40
C CYS A 295 -13.39 -10.62 -6.04
N TYR A 296 -12.97 -10.29 -7.26
CA TYR A 296 -11.93 -11.05 -7.97
C TYR A 296 -10.51 -10.70 -7.48
N THR A 297 -9.85 -11.64 -6.81
CA THR A 297 -8.46 -11.52 -6.36
C THR A 297 -7.49 -12.04 -7.42
N SER A 298 -6.51 -11.22 -7.81
CA SER A 298 -5.38 -11.66 -8.64
C SER A 298 -4.30 -12.27 -7.74
N GLY A 299 -4.50 -13.54 -7.39
CA GLY A 299 -3.47 -14.35 -6.71
C GLY A 299 -2.24 -14.54 -7.60
N THR A 300 -1.10 -14.90 -6.99
CA THR A 300 0.15 -15.18 -7.72
C THR A 300 0.10 -16.44 -8.59
N THR A 301 -0.99 -17.20 -8.55
CA THR A 301 -1.28 -18.37 -9.41
C THR A 301 -1.85 -18.03 -10.79
N GLY A 302 -1.86 -16.76 -11.19
CA GLY A 302 -2.21 -16.32 -12.56
C GLY A 302 -3.71 -16.03 -12.75
N THR A 303 -4.56 -17.05 -12.65
CA THR A 303 -6.02 -16.90 -12.86
C THR A 303 -6.68 -16.18 -11.67
N PRO A 304 -7.52 -15.14 -11.90
CA PRO A 304 -8.25 -14.48 -10.82
C PRO A 304 -9.31 -15.39 -10.17
N LYS A 305 -9.45 -15.33 -8.84
CA LYS A 305 -10.50 -16.06 -8.09
C LYS A 305 -11.58 -15.11 -7.61
N GLY A 306 -12.87 -15.44 -7.80
CA GLY A 306 -13.97 -14.64 -7.26
C GLY A 306 -14.29 -15.01 -5.80
N VAL A 307 -13.99 -14.16 -4.84
CA VAL A 307 -14.32 -14.36 -3.41
C VAL A 307 -15.78 -14.03 -3.14
N LEU A 308 -16.52 -14.94 -2.51
CA LEU A 308 -17.94 -14.75 -2.15
C LEU A 308 -18.08 -14.07 -0.78
N LEU A 309 -18.62 -12.85 -0.75
CA LEU A 309 -18.81 -12.09 0.49
C LEU A 309 -20.28 -11.70 0.67
N SER A 310 -20.85 -12.11 1.81
CA SER A 310 -22.24 -11.87 2.19
C SER A 310 -22.48 -10.51 2.86
N HIS A 311 -23.75 -10.13 3.00
CA HIS A 311 -24.11 -8.95 3.78
C HIS A 311 -23.62 -9.02 5.23
N THR A 312 -23.75 -10.17 5.90
CA THR A 312 -23.20 -10.41 7.24
C THR A 312 -21.69 -10.24 7.27
N ASN A 313 -20.96 -10.70 6.25
CA ASN A 313 -19.50 -10.54 6.21
C ASN A 313 -19.07 -9.07 6.25
N VAL A 314 -19.74 -8.22 5.44
CA VAL A 314 -19.48 -6.77 5.43
C VAL A 314 -19.95 -6.10 6.72
N LEU A 315 -21.15 -6.41 7.21
CA LEU A 315 -21.70 -5.84 8.44
C LEU A 315 -20.87 -6.16 9.68
N SER A 316 -20.24 -7.34 9.74
CA SER A 316 -19.35 -7.74 10.83
C SER A 316 -18.11 -6.85 10.88
N ASN A 317 -17.54 -6.53 9.71
CA ASN A 317 -16.36 -5.67 9.62
C ASN A 317 -16.70 -4.20 9.99
N LEU A 318 -17.83 -3.71 9.47
CA LEU A 318 -18.48 -2.46 9.88
C LEU A 318 -18.65 -2.39 11.40
N ALA A 319 -19.17 -3.46 12.02
CA ALA A 319 -19.48 -3.49 13.43
C ALA A 319 -18.22 -3.45 14.30
N ALA A 320 -17.17 -4.18 13.93
CA ALA A 320 -15.91 -4.17 14.64
C ALA A 320 -15.22 -2.80 14.63
N LEU A 321 -15.21 -2.08 13.49
CA LEU A 321 -14.67 -0.73 13.43
C LEU A 321 -15.57 0.30 14.13
N SER A 322 -16.90 0.10 14.10
CA SER A 322 -17.86 0.96 14.81
C SER A 322 -17.66 0.92 16.32
N LEU A 323 -17.52 -0.29 16.90
CA LEU A 323 -17.23 -0.50 18.33
C LEU A 323 -15.88 0.13 18.73
N LEU A 324 -14.85 0.00 17.89
CA LEU A 324 -13.54 0.63 18.10
C LEU A 324 -13.62 2.17 18.07
N MET A 325 -14.43 2.72 17.17
CA MET A 325 -14.68 4.16 17.06
C MET A 325 -15.47 4.69 18.27
N GLU A 326 -16.50 3.98 18.72
CA GLU A 326 -17.27 4.33 19.93
C GLU A 326 -16.36 4.40 21.16
N ARG A 327 -15.52 3.38 21.36
CA ARG A 327 -14.70 3.25 22.56
C ARG A 327 -13.65 4.35 22.72
N PHE A 328 -13.06 4.82 21.62
CA PHE A 328 -11.88 5.71 21.68
C PHE A 328 -12.05 7.07 20.99
N MET A 329 -12.98 7.22 20.05
CA MET A 329 -13.21 8.44 19.27
C MET A 329 -14.70 8.68 18.95
N PRO A 330 -15.60 8.70 19.96
CA PRO A 330 -17.04 8.81 19.71
C PRO A 330 -17.43 10.11 19.00
N GLU A 331 -16.60 11.16 19.03
CA GLU A 331 -16.84 12.37 18.22
C GLU A 331 -16.65 12.18 16.71
N LEU A 332 -16.33 10.97 16.25
CA LEU A 332 -16.34 10.54 14.85
C LEU A 332 -17.56 9.66 14.49
N MET A 333 -18.59 9.58 15.34
CA MET A 333 -19.87 8.90 15.03
C MET A 333 -21.01 9.88 14.76
N ASP A 334 -20.70 11.18 14.77
CA ASP A 334 -21.55 12.33 14.44
C ASP A 334 -21.93 12.31 12.94
N PRO A 335 -23.23 12.36 12.55
CA PRO A 335 -23.71 12.12 11.18
C PRO A 335 -23.38 13.20 10.14
N HIS A 336 -22.30 13.96 10.35
CA HIS A 336 -21.77 14.97 9.44
C HIS A 336 -20.29 14.75 9.10
N GLY A 337 -19.81 13.52 9.30
CA GLY A 337 -18.50 13.06 8.83
C GLY A 337 -18.35 13.08 7.31
N SER A 338 -17.11 12.93 6.83
CA SER A 338 -16.82 12.90 5.39
C SER A 338 -15.56 12.09 5.08
N ILE A 339 -15.64 11.31 4.00
CA ILE A 339 -14.50 10.55 3.44
C ILE A 339 -14.19 11.00 2.00
N ILE A 340 -12.91 10.93 1.64
CA ILE A 340 -12.43 11.01 0.25
C ILE A 340 -12.40 9.60 -0.33
N SER A 341 -13.02 9.40 -1.50
CA SER A 341 -13.09 8.13 -2.22
C SER A 341 -12.13 8.14 -3.40
N TYR A 342 -11.19 7.20 -3.43
CA TYR A 342 -10.12 7.10 -4.44
C TYR A 342 -9.36 5.76 -4.44
N LEU A 343 -9.51 4.91 -3.42
CA LEU A 343 -9.04 3.52 -3.50
C LEU A 343 -10.08 2.75 -4.32
N PRO A 344 -9.71 1.86 -5.27
CA PRO A 344 -10.71 1.26 -6.17
C PRO A 344 -11.85 0.58 -5.41
N LEU A 345 -13.12 0.90 -5.74
CA LEU A 345 -14.30 0.31 -5.11
C LEU A 345 -14.41 -1.22 -5.32
N SER A 346 -13.66 -1.78 -6.26
CA SER A 346 -13.43 -3.23 -6.42
C SER A 346 -12.62 -3.87 -5.27
N HIS A 347 -12.03 -3.08 -4.38
CA HIS A 347 -11.25 -3.55 -3.23
C HIS A 347 -12.01 -3.35 -1.91
N MET A 348 -12.16 -4.43 -1.12
CA MET A 348 -13.06 -4.46 0.05
C MET A 348 -12.76 -3.43 1.15
N PHE A 349 -11.54 -2.90 1.25
CA PHE A 349 -11.24 -1.81 2.19
C PHE A 349 -12.03 -0.54 1.86
N GLU A 350 -12.19 -0.20 0.58
CA GLU A 350 -12.98 0.97 0.17
C GLU A 350 -14.49 0.69 0.32
N GLN A 351 -14.94 -0.54 0.06
CA GLN A 351 -16.32 -0.99 0.33
C GLN A 351 -16.69 -0.80 1.81
N CYS A 352 -15.87 -1.31 2.72
CA CYS A 352 -16.13 -1.17 4.16
C CYS A 352 -16.12 0.31 4.57
N ALA A 353 -15.23 1.13 4.02
CA ALA A 353 -15.22 2.58 4.25
C ALA A 353 -16.51 3.27 3.75
N HIS A 354 -17.04 2.90 2.58
CA HIS A 354 -18.28 3.46 2.03
C HIS A 354 -19.50 3.00 2.82
N TRP A 355 -19.61 1.71 3.16
CA TRP A 355 -20.75 1.19 3.91
C TRP A 355 -20.78 1.68 5.37
N ILE A 356 -19.62 1.88 6.02
CA ILE A 356 -19.56 2.62 7.29
C ILE A 356 -20.08 4.04 7.09
N ALA A 357 -19.51 4.79 6.13
CA ALA A 357 -19.89 6.18 5.89
C ALA A 357 -21.40 6.34 5.64
N LEU A 358 -22.00 5.48 4.81
CA LEU A 358 -23.44 5.45 4.53
C LEU A 358 -24.26 5.16 5.80
N SER A 359 -23.91 4.11 6.57
CA SER A 359 -24.65 3.72 7.78
C SER A 359 -24.64 4.76 8.92
N PHE A 360 -23.68 5.69 8.88
CA PHE A 360 -23.55 6.82 9.80
C PHE A 360 -23.96 8.17 9.19
N GLY A 361 -24.51 8.23 7.97
CA GLY A 361 -24.99 9.48 7.37
C GLY A 361 -23.90 10.43 6.84
N PHE A 362 -22.66 9.96 6.66
CA PHE A 362 -21.55 10.79 6.18
C PHE A 362 -21.70 11.15 4.70
N ARG A 363 -20.95 12.19 4.26
CA ARG A 363 -20.79 12.50 2.83
C ARG A 363 -19.49 11.96 2.23
N ILE A 364 -19.62 11.23 1.14
CA ILE A 364 -18.55 10.61 0.36
C ILE A 364 -18.20 11.56 -0.79
N GLY A 365 -16.95 12.03 -0.86
CA GLY A 365 -16.46 12.85 -1.97
C GLY A 365 -15.53 12.05 -2.87
N TYR A 366 -15.92 11.85 -4.13
CA TYR A 366 -15.10 11.18 -5.14
C TYR A 366 -13.95 12.09 -5.61
N PHE A 367 -12.74 11.53 -5.74
CA PHE A 367 -11.57 12.25 -6.27
C PHE A 367 -11.70 12.62 -7.75
N SER A 368 -10.83 13.50 -8.24
CA SER A 368 -10.81 13.97 -9.64
C SER A 368 -10.14 12.99 -10.62
N GLY A 369 -10.22 11.69 -10.37
CA GLY A 369 -9.66 10.61 -11.17
C GLY A 369 -8.13 10.47 -11.19
N ASP A 370 -7.38 11.46 -10.70
CA ASP A 370 -5.92 11.49 -10.72
C ASP A 370 -5.31 11.68 -9.31
N ILE A 371 -4.54 10.67 -8.88
CA ILE A 371 -3.85 10.57 -7.59
C ILE A 371 -2.74 11.65 -7.43
N ALA A 372 -2.32 12.32 -8.51
CA ALA A 372 -1.49 13.51 -8.42
C ALA A 372 -2.25 14.71 -7.81
N ASN A 373 -3.53 14.89 -8.18
CA ASN A 373 -4.38 16.02 -7.76
C ASN A 373 -5.11 15.78 -6.41
N LEU A 374 -5.06 14.56 -5.86
CA LEU A 374 -5.82 14.13 -4.66
C LEU A 374 -5.69 15.09 -3.45
N SER A 375 -4.57 15.80 -3.29
CA SER A 375 -4.42 16.81 -2.23
C SER A 375 -5.31 18.04 -2.43
N ASP A 376 -5.59 18.43 -3.68
CA ASP A 376 -6.50 19.54 -4.01
C ASP A 376 -7.96 19.12 -3.87
N ASP A 377 -8.29 17.87 -4.20
CA ASP A 377 -9.59 17.26 -3.87
C ASP A 377 -9.82 17.29 -2.35
N MET A 378 -8.85 16.83 -1.55
CA MET A 378 -8.93 16.89 -0.08
C MET A 378 -9.02 18.31 0.48
N LYS A 379 -8.36 19.32 -0.12
CA LYS A 379 -8.47 20.74 0.30
C LYS A 379 -9.87 21.29 0.13
N LEU A 380 -10.58 20.89 -0.92
CA LEU A 380 -11.96 21.31 -1.19
C LEU A 380 -12.96 20.51 -0.35
N LEU A 381 -12.83 19.19 -0.34
CA LEU A 381 -13.73 18.28 0.38
C LEU A 381 -13.63 18.46 1.89
N LYS A 382 -12.40 18.58 2.42
CA LYS A 382 -12.06 18.65 3.85
C LYS A 382 -12.61 17.42 4.63
N PRO A 383 -12.14 16.20 4.29
CA PRO A 383 -12.60 14.96 4.93
C PRO A 383 -12.27 14.92 6.44
N THR A 384 -13.01 14.10 7.18
CA THR A 384 -12.79 13.83 8.61
C THR A 384 -12.14 12.46 8.85
N LEU A 385 -12.35 11.53 7.92
CA LEU A 385 -11.78 10.18 7.89
C LEU A 385 -11.07 9.97 6.55
N PHE A 386 -9.89 9.35 6.57
CA PHE A 386 -9.06 9.14 5.37
C PHE A 386 -8.55 7.69 5.30
N PRO A 387 -9.16 6.80 4.48
CA PRO A 387 -8.60 5.50 4.16
C PRO A 387 -7.38 5.67 3.23
N VAL A 388 -6.28 4.95 3.49
CA VAL A 388 -5.02 5.16 2.76
C VAL A 388 -4.10 3.94 2.71
N VAL A 389 -3.33 3.81 1.64
CA VAL A 389 -2.28 2.79 1.52
C VAL A 389 -0.89 3.34 1.92
N PRO A 390 0.00 2.52 2.51
CA PRO A 390 1.33 2.94 2.94
C PRO A 390 2.16 3.69 1.89
N ARG A 391 2.03 3.32 0.61
CA ARG A 391 2.71 4.01 -0.51
C ARG A 391 2.42 5.51 -0.56
N LEU A 392 1.19 5.93 -0.23
CA LEU A 392 0.82 7.34 -0.20
C LEU A 392 1.28 8.04 1.10
N LEU A 393 1.27 7.32 2.23
CA LEU A 393 1.84 7.83 3.49
C LEU A 393 3.36 8.04 3.39
N ASN A 394 4.11 7.10 2.80
CA ASN A 394 5.53 7.25 2.49
C ASN A 394 5.77 8.50 1.62
N ARG A 395 5.03 8.65 0.50
CA ARG A 395 5.07 9.84 -0.37
C ARG A 395 4.85 11.15 0.40
N PHE A 396 3.93 11.19 1.38
CA PHE A 396 3.74 12.36 2.23
C PHE A 396 4.95 12.61 3.16
N ASN A 397 5.53 11.57 3.75
CA ASN A 397 6.70 11.70 4.62
C ASN A 397 7.93 12.18 3.84
N ASP A 398 8.18 11.64 2.64
CA ASP A 398 9.29 12.05 1.76
C ASP A 398 9.12 13.49 1.27
N THR A 399 7.87 13.89 0.98
CA THR A 399 7.53 15.27 0.65
C THR A 399 7.82 16.19 1.83
N MET A 400 7.44 15.82 3.07
CA MET A 400 7.78 16.60 4.26
C MET A 400 9.31 16.68 4.46
N LYS A 401 10.02 15.55 4.47
CA LYS A 401 11.46 15.47 4.72
C LYS A 401 12.25 16.28 3.69
N SER A 402 11.88 16.21 2.41
CA SER A 402 12.52 17.02 1.36
C SER A 402 12.20 18.51 1.45
N LEU A 403 10.99 18.91 1.86
CA LEU A 403 10.65 20.32 2.12
C LEU A 403 11.41 20.90 3.31
N VAL A 404 11.63 20.11 4.37
CA VAL A 404 12.47 20.50 5.52
C VAL A 404 13.93 20.61 5.09
N ALA A 405 14.49 19.61 4.41
CA ALA A 405 15.89 19.61 3.97
C ALA A 405 16.23 20.78 3.03
N ARG A 406 15.29 21.21 2.19
CA ARG A 406 15.42 22.38 1.29
C ARG A 406 15.13 23.73 1.96
N SER A 407 14.68 23.74 3.22
CA SER A 407 14.41 24.98 3.96
C SER A 407 15.68 25.55 4.59
N SER A 408 15.68 26.87 4.84
CA SER A 408 16.83 27.56 5.47
C SER A 408 17.16 27.01 6.86
N PRO A 409 18.42 27.11 7.35
CA PRO A 409 18.84 26.51 8.62
C PRO A 409 17.96 26.87 9.81
N PHE A 410 17.49 28.13 9.91
CA PHE A 410 16.54 28.55 10.93
C PHE A 410 15.20 27.80 10.87
N LYS A 411 14.65 27.56 9.67
CA LYS A 411 13.42 26.77 9.49
C LYS A 411 13.64 25.30 9.82
N GLN A 412 14.81 24.74 9.51
CA GLN A 412 15.16 23.38 9.92
C GLN A 412 15.27 23.24 11.44
N TRP A 413 15.93 24.20 12.10
CA TRP A 413 16.02 24.25 13.57
C TRP A 413 14.63 24.36 14.21
N LEU A 414 13.78 25.28 13.71
CA LEU A 414 12.42 25.46 14.20
C LEU A 414 11.56 24.20 13.99
N PHE A 415 11.71 23.51 12.86
CA PHE A 415 11.05 22.22 12.62
C PHE A 415 11.51 21.15 13.62
N ARG A 416 12.82 21.02 13.88
CA ARG A 416 13.37 20.05 14.85
C ARG A 416 12.84 20.32 16.27
N LEU A 417 12.79 21.59 16.68
CA LEU A 417 12.21 22.01 17.96
C LEU A 417 10.71 21.66 18.06
N ALA A 418 9.94 21.99 17.03
CA ALA A 418 8.51 21.69 16.95
C ALA A 418 8.22 20.18 16.95
N TYR A 419 9.00 19.41 16.20
CA TYR A 419 8.93 17.94 16.15
C TYR A 419 9.23 17.33 17.52
N ALA A 420 10.30 17.74 18.19
CA ALA A 420 10.68 17.22 19.52
C ALA A 420 9.57 17.48 20.57
N GLN A 421 8.95 18.67 20.54
CA GLN A 421 7.83 19.01 21.42
C GLN A 421 6.58 18.17 21.11
N LYS A 422 6.23 17.97 19.84
CA LYS A 422 5.10 17.10 19.46
C LYS A 422 5.37 15.61 19.72
N LEU A 423 6.61 15.14 19.60
CA LEU A 423 7.02 13.79 20.00
C LEU A 423 6.86 13.57 21.51
N ALA A 424 7.18 14.57 22.33
CA ALA A 424 6.96 14.52 23.78
C ALA A 424 5.46 14.51 24.17
N LEU A 425 4.57 15.04 23.33
CA LEU A 425 3.11 14.90 23.47
C LEU A 425 2.63 13.52 23.00
N LEU A 426 3.09 13.04 21.84
CA LEU A 426 2.74 11.72 21.29
C LEU A 426 3.10 10.59 22.27
N ARG A 427 4.29 10.65 22.89
CA ARG A 427 4.74 9.71 23.93
C ARG A 427 3.84 9.69 25.18
N LYS A 428 3.01 10.71 25.40
CA LYS A 428 2.00 10.80 26.47
C LYS A 428 0.58 10.42 26.00
N GLY A 429 0.44 9.88 24.77
CA GLY A 429 -0.85 9.60 24.13
C GLY A 429 -1.59 10.83 23.60
N ILE A 430 -0.93 12.00 23.55
CA ILE A 430 -1.58 13.27 23.16
C ILE A 430 -1.30 13.55 21.68
N VAL A 431 -2.23 13.15 20.83
CA VAL A 431 -2.27 13.50 19.40
C VAL A 431 -3.07 14.80 19.23
N THR A 432 -2.50 15.80 18.54
CA THR A 432 -3.15 17.12 18.37
C THR A 432 -2.66 17.86 17.12
N ASN A 433 -3.58 18.57 16.47
CA ASN A 433 -3.35 19.50 15.36
C ASN A 433 -3.73 20.96 15.71
N ARG A 434 -3.75 21.31 17.01
CA ARG A 434 -4.19 22.62 17.52
C ARG A 434 -3.15 23.38 18.36
N SER A 435 -1.93 22.88 18.47
CA SER A 435 -0.84 23.52 19.23
C SER A 435 -0.27 24.75 18.51
N ILE A 436 0.56 25.54 19.20
CA ILE A 436 1.37 26.60 18.56
C ILE A 436 2.22 26.05 17.40
N TRP A 437 2.81 24.87 17.57
CA TRP A 437 3.65 24.22 16.57
C TRP A 437 2.87 23.85 15.31
N ASP A 438 1.58 23.53 15.45
CA ASP A 438 0.70 23.29 14.30
C ASP A 438 0.50 24.57 13.49
N ARG A 439 0.24 25.71 14.15
CA ARG A 439 0.08 27.00 13.47
C ARG A 439 1.37 27.43 12.76
N LEU A 440 2.51 27.38 13.47
CA LEU A 440 3.80 27.89 13.01
C LEU A 440 4.52 27.01 11.98
N VAL A 441 4.39 25.68 12.08
CA VAL A 441 5.23 24.73 11.33
C VAL A 441 4.40 23.76 10.50
N PHE A 442 3.45 23.04 11.11
CA PHE A 442 2.79 21.90 10.45
C PHE A 442 1.54 22.26 9.63
N SER A 443 1.01 23.47 9.77
CA SER A 443 -0.23 23.93 9.13
C SER A 443 -0.24 23.70 7.61
N LYS A 444 0.86 23.96 6.91
CA LYS A 444 0.97 23.72 5.46
C LYS A 444 0.90 22.24 5.08
N ILE A 445 1.34 21.33 5.95
CA ILE A 445 1.28 19.88 5.74
C ILE A 445 -0.14 19.39 6.06
N GLN A 446 -0.74 19.87 7.15
CA GLN A 446 -2.11 19.53 7.56
C GLN A 446 -3.16 19.98 6.54
N GLN A 447 -2.95 21.11 5.88
CA GLN A 447 -3.80 21.57 4.78
C GLN A 447 -3.67 20.73 3.50
N GLN A 448 -2.65 19.88 3.34
CA GLN A 448 -2.62 18.92 2.21
C GLN A 448 -3.72 17.86 2.33
N LEU A 449 -4.24 17.62 3.54
CA LEU A 449 -5.39 16.76 3.84
C LEU A 449 -6.69 17.56 4.09
N GLY A 450 -6.72 18.87 3.73
CA GLY A 450 -7.87 19.75 3.98
C GLY A 450 -8.13 20.11 5.45
N GLY A 451 -7.22 19.79 6.37
CA GLY A 451 -7.23 20.28 7.76
C GLY A 451 -8.37 19.81 8.68
N LYS A 452 -9.29 18.95 8.22
CA LYS A 452 -10.40 18.40 9.03
C LYS A 452 -10.20 16.94 9.49
N VAL A 453 -9.23 16.21 8.93
CA VAL A 453 -9.01 14.78 9.22
C VAL A 453 -8.69 14.55 10.70
N ARG A 454 -9.39 13.59 11.31
CA ARG A 454 -9.24 13.17 12.71
C ARG A 454 -8.72 11.74 12.84
N LEU A 455 -9.10 10.85 11.90
CA LEU A 455 -8.59 9.50 11.77
C LEU A 455 -8.07 9.23 10.35
N ILE A 456 -6.90 8.60 10.29
CA ILE A 456 -6.34 7.98 9.09
C ILE A 456 -6.30 6.47 9.36
N VAL A 457 -6.78 5.67 8.41
CA VAL A 457 -6.77 4.19 8.49
C VAL A 457 -5.89 3.66 7.37
N THR A 458 -4.91 2.83 7.69
CA THR A 458 -4.00 2.26 6.69
C THR A 458 -3.84 0.75 6.78
N GLY A 459 -3.48 0.12 5.66
CA GLY A 459 -3.38 -1.34 5.54
C GLY A 459 -3.06 -1.80 4.12
N SER A 460 -3.33 -3.06 3.82
CA SER A 460 -2.99 -3.78 2.56
C SER A 460 -1.48 -4.01 2.33
N ALA A 461 -0.59 -3.26 2.97
CA ALA A 461 0.86 -3.49 2.97
C ALA A 461 1.49 -3.03 4.32
N PRO A 462 2.73 -3.44 4.64
CA PRO A 462 3.44 -2.95 5.83
C PRO A 462 3.81 -1.45 5.73
N ILE A 463 4.00 -0.80 6.88
CA ILE A 463 4.57 0.55 6.99
C ILE A 463 5.60 0.62 8.13
N ALA A 464 6.65 1.43 7.96
CA ALA A 464 7.70 1.57 8.97
C ALA A 464 7.21 2.36 10.21
N PRO A 465 7.56 1.95 11.45
CA PRO A 465 7.14 2.64 12.67
C PRO A 465 7.51 4.13 12.70
N GLU A 466 8.66 4.48 12.13
CA GLU A 466 9.18 5.85 12.05
C GLU A 466 8.30 6.72 11.15
N VAL A 467 7.75 6.15 10.07
CA VAL A 467 6.81 6.85 9.17
C VAL A 467 5.49 7.10 9.88
N LEU A 468 4.96 6.12 10.62
CA LEU A 468 3.77 6.34 11.45
C LEU A 468 4.02 7.42 12.50
N GLN A 469 5.15 7.40 13.20
CA GLN A 469 5.51 8.43 14.19
C GLN A 469 5.62 9.82 13.54
N ASP A 470 6.35 9.94 12.43
CA ASP A 470 6.55 11.18 11.67
C ASP A 470 5.20 11.80 11.26
N LEU A 471 4.27 10.98 10.76
CA LEU A 471 3.00 11.45 10.23
C LEU A 471 1.95 11.70 11.33
N ARG A 472 1.94 10.89 12.41
CA ARG A 472 1.17 11.19 13.64
C ARG A 472 1.58 12.55 14.23
N ILE A 473 2.88 12.87 14.20
CA ILE A 473 3.41 14.20 14.57
C ILE A 473 2.99 15.28 13.57
N ALA A 474 3.24 15.08 12.27
CA ALA A 474 3.06 16.10 11.25
C ALA A 474 1.59 16.46 11.01
N PHE A 475 0.73 15.47 10.84
CA PHE A 475 -0.71 15.69 10.68
C PHE A 475 -1.40 16.05 12.00
N GLY A 476 -0.85 15.63 13.15
CA GLY A 476 -1.49 15.84 14.45
C GLY A 476 -2.81 15.08 14.58
N THR A 477 -2.87 13.92 13.93
CA THR A 477 -4.07 13.14 13.61
C THR A 477 -3.81 11.67 13.96
N THR A 478 -4.83 10.95 14.45
CA THR A 478 -4.69 9.52 14.77
C THR A 478 -4.47 8.73 13.49
N ILE A 479 -3.47 7.83 13.49
CA ILE A 479 -3.22 6.89 12.40
C ILE A 479 -3.25 5.48 12.99
N ILE A 480 -4.20 4.66 12.51
CA ILE A 480 -4.29 3.23 12.83
C ILE A 480 -3.89 2.39 11.62
N GLU A 481 -3.24 1.26 11.89
CA GLU A 481 -2.83 0.24 10.92
C GLU A 481 -3.70 -1.00 11.10
N GLY A 482 -4.13 -1.63 10.01
CA GLY A 482 -4.92 -2.85 10.02
C GLY A 482 -4.44 -3.87 8.99
N TYR A 483 -4.50 -5.15 9.37
CA TYR A 483 -4.20 -6.29 8.50
C TYR A 483 -5.49 -7.04 8.15
N GLY A 484 -5.51 -7.61 6.95
CA GLY A 484 -6.54 -8.51 6.47
C GLY A 484 -6.50 -8.63 4.95
N GLN A 485 -7.45 -9.38 4.40
CA GLN A 485 -7.55 -9.74 2.99
C GLN A 485 -9.01 -9.80 2.52
N THR A 486 -9.24 -9.97 1.22
CA THR A 486 -10.59 -10.05 0.63
C THR A 486 -11.39 -11.19 1.25
N GLU A 487 -10.76 -12.36 1.40
CA GLU A 487 -11.29 -13.58 2.00
C GLU A 487 -11.73 -13.41 3.47
N CYS A 488 -11.28 -12.34 4.16
CA CYS A 488 -11.69 -11.99 5.53
C CYS A 488 -12.43 -10.64 5.59
N THR A 489 -12.98 -10.17 4.47
CA THR A 489 -13.68 -8.87 4.35
C THR A 489 -12.84 -7.68 4.84
N ALA A 490 -11.65 -7.55 4.27
CA ALA A 490 -10.67 -6.46 4.47
C ALA A 490 -9.93 -6.40 5.81
N MET A 491 -10.57 -6.51 6.97
CA MET A 491 -9.92 -6.32 8.29
C MET A 491 -10.07 -7.55 9.20
N VAL A 492 -8.93 -8.08 9.64
CA VAL A 492 -8.77 -9.18 10.62
C VAL A 492 -8.22 -8.64 11.94
N THR A 493 -7.20 -7.77 11.87
CA THR A 493 -6.61 -7.11 13.06
C THR A 493 -6.49 -5.61 12.83
N VAL A 494 -6.50 -4.82 13.91
CA VAL A 494 -6.36 -3.36 13.84
C VAL A 494 -5.72 -2.79 15.11
N THR A 495 -4.75 -1.87 14.95
CA THR A 495 -4.15 -1.14 16.08
C THR A 495 -5.17 -0.19 16.70
N TRP A 496 -5.33 -0.20 18.01
CA TRP A 496 -6.34 0.65 18.63
C TRP A 496 -5.94 2.14 18.63
N PRO A 497 -6.89 3.08 18.49
CA PRO A 497 -6.62 4.49 18.70
C PRO A 497 -6.00 4.74 20.08
N GLY A 498 -4.81 5.34 20.11
CA GLY A 498 -4.04 5.56 21.34
C GLY A 498 -2.84 4.62 21.49
N ASP A 499 -2.83 3.51 20.73
CA ASP A 499 -1.57 2.87 20.38
C ASP A 499 -0.78 3.81 19.45
N VAL A 500 0.47 4.06 19.84
CA VAL A 500 1.42 4.93 19.11
C VAL A 500 2.70 4.18 18.76
N ASP A 501 2.76 2.88 19.07
CA ASP A 501 3.80 1.97 18.59
C ASP A 501 3.54 1.62 17.11
N GLY A 502 4.32 0.69 16.54
CA GLY A 502 4.19 0.30 15.14
C GLY A 502 5.08 -0.88 14.79
N GLY A 503 4.94 -1.40 13.57
CA GLY A 503 5.58 -2.67 13.18
C GLY A 503 4.82 -3.90 13.71
N HIS A 504 3.52 -3.72 13.96
CA HIS A 504 2.50 -4.73 14.26
C HIS A 504 1.17 -4.22 13.70
N CYS A 505 0.24 -5.12 13.41
CA CYS A 505 -1.06 -4.80 12.82
C CYS A 505 -2.20 -4.77 13.86
N GLY A 506 -1.84 -4.71 15.15
CA GLY A 506 -2.77 -4.64 16.28
C GLY A 506 -3.42 -5.97 16.64
N ALA A 507 -4.37 -5.94 17.58
CA ALA A 507 -5.10 -7.13 18.02
C ALA A 507 -6.21 -7.57 17.05
N PRO A 508 -6.73 -8.80 17.21
CA PRO A 508 -7.95 -9.23 16.53
C PRO A 508 -9.05 -8.18 16.60
N ALA A 509 -9.65 -7.89 15.45
CA ALA A 509 -10.83 -7.05 15.37
C ALA A 509 -12.00 -7.76 16.06
N ALA A 510 -12.98 -7.02 16.57
CA ALA A 510 -14.09 -7.62 17.32
C ALA A 510 -14.96 -8.61 16.50
N CYS A 511 -14.79 -8.73 15.18
CA CYS A 511 -15.45 -9.72 14.32
C CYS A 511 -14.56 -10.93 13.95
N SER A 512 -13.38 -11.08 14.56
CA SER A 512 -12.40 -12.11 14.20
C SER A 512 -11.76 -12.77 15.42
N LEU A 513 -11.66 -14.09 15.34
CA LEU A 513 -10.81 -14.94 16.16
C LEU A 513 -9.54 -15.27 15.36
N VAL A 514 -8.39 -15.23 16.01
CA VAL A 514 -7.08 -15.50 15.38
C VAL A 514 -6.38 -16.65 16.11
N LYS A 515 -5.91 -17.62 15.35
CA LYS A 515 -5.03 -18.71 15.80
C LYS A 515 -3.73 -18.66 14.99
N LEU A 516 -2.67 -19.32 15.48
CA LEU A 516 -1.47 -19.62 14.69
C LEU A 516 -1.37 -21.14 14.47
N ALA A 517 -0.91 -21.54 13.28
CA ALA A 517 -0.53 -22.93 12.99
C ALA A 517 0.97 -23.05 12.71
N ASP A 518 1.56 -24.17 13.13
CA ASP A 518 2.94 -24.51 12.80
C ASP A 518 3.16 -24.55 11.28
N VAL A 519 4.36 -24.13 10.86
CA VAL A 519 4.83 -24.25 9.48
C VAL A 519 6.26 -24.81 9.52
N PRO A 520 6.42 -26.11 9.85
CA PRO A 520 7.74 -26.72 10.08
C PRO A 520 8.63 -26.66 8.85
N GLU A 521 8.04 -26.70 7.65
CA GLU A 521 8.76 -26.58 6.38
C GLU A 521 9.43 -25.21 6.21
N LEU A 522 9.05 -24.18 6.99
CA LEU A 522 9.64 -22.84 7.05
C LEU A 522 10.33 -22.53 8.39
N ASN A 523 10.43 -23.49 9.32
CA ASN A 523 10.90 -23.30 10.69
C ASN A 523 10.08 -22.27 11.53
N TYR A 524 8.77 -22.16 11.31
CA TYR A 524 7.87 -21.39 12.18
C TYR A 524 7.06 -22.31 13.09
N PHE A 525 7.13 -22.06 14.41
CA PHE A 525 6.48 -22.88 15.42
C PHE A 525 5.68 -22.00 16.39
N THR A 526 4.49 -22.46 16.75
CA THR A 526 3.55 -21.82 17.69
C THR A 526 4.15 -21.65 19.08
N SER A 527 5.10 -22.51 19.47
CA SER A 527 5.94 -22.36 20.68
C SER A 527 6.73 -21.04 20.72
N ASP A 528 7.16 -20.54 19.56
CA ASP A 528 7.84 -19.24 19.39
C ASP A 528 6.85 -18.07 19.28
N ARG A 529 5.54 -18.35 19.44
CA ARG A 529 4.39 -17.50 19.08
C ARG A 529 4.44 -17.04 17.62
N LYS A 530 4.90 -17.91 16.70
CA LYS A 530 4.96 -17.67 15.24
C LYS A 530 4.23 -18.78 14.48
N GLY A 531 3.71 -18.48 13.28
CA GLY A 531 3.05 -19.49 12.46
C GLY A 531 2.28 -18.89 11.30
N GLU A 532 1.61 -19.74 10.52
CA GLU A 532 0.58 -19.30 9.59
C GLU A 532 -0.59 -18.72 10.38
N VAL A 533 -1.07 -17.54 9.99
CA VAL A 533 -2.23 -16.90 10.64
C VAL A 533 -3.49 -17.61 10.18
N LEU A 534 -4.27 -18.10 11.14
CA LEU A 534 -5.58 -18.71 10.94
C LEU A 534 -6.67 -17.77 11.44
N VAL A 535 -7.78 -17.64 10.69
CA VAL A 535 -8.84 -16.67 11.01
C VAL A 535 -10.24 -17.31 10.96
N LYS A 536 -11.02 -17.14 12.02
CA LYS A 536 -12.42 -17.60 12.10
C LYS A 536 -13.31 -16.47 12.59
N GLY A 537 -14.53 -16.35 12.07
CA GLY A 537 -15.49 -15.34 12.50
C GLY A 537 -16.46 -14.90 11.40
N PRO A 538 -17.49 -14.11 11.74
CA PRO A 538 -18.55 -13.74 10.80
C PRO A 538 -18.11 -12.81 9.67
N SER A 539 -16.88 -12.26 9.69
CA SER A 539 -16.28 -11.52 8.55
C SER A 539 -15.62 -12.42 7.49
N VAL A 540 -15.49 -13.73 7.73
CA VAL A 540 -14.81 -14.66 6.82
C VAL A 540 -15.72 -15.12 5.67
N THR A 541 -15.16 -15.22 4.47
CA THR A 541 -15.84 -15.64 3.23
C THR A 541 -16.49 -17.02 3.35
N LYS A 542 -17.47 -17.31 2.47
CA LYS A 542 -17.98 -18.67 2.24
C LYS A 542 -17.12 -19.49 1.28
N GLY A 543 -16.12 -18.89 0.64
CA GLY A 543 -15.24 -19.53 -0.32
C GLY A 543 -15.16 -18.81 -1.66
N TYR A 544 -14.71 -19.54 -2.68
CA TYR A 544 -14.52 -19.05 -4.04
C TYR A 544 -15.67 -19.48 -4.96
N TYR A 545 -16.20 -18.53 -5.72
CA TYR A 545 -17.28 -18.76 -6.67
C TYR A 545 -16.87 -19.78 -7.75
N ARG A 546 -17.67 -20.84 -7.91
CA ARG A 546 -17.46 -21.96 -8.86
C ARG A 546 -16.11 -22.70 -8.71
N ASP A 547 -15.43 -22.56 -7.59
CA ASP A 547 -14.12 -23.18 -7.32
C ASP A 547 -14.15 -23.94 -5.99
N ALA A 548 -14.83 -25.09 -6.00
CA ALA A 548 -15.08 -25.90 -4.81
C ALA A 548 -13.80 -26.52 -4.23
N GLU A 549 -12.86 -26.92 -5.08
CA GLU A 549 -11.56 -27.48 -4.68
C GLU A 549 -10.77 -26.47 -3.85
N LYS A 550 -10.56 -25.25 -4.37
CA LYS A 550 -9.81 -24.20 -3.65
C LYS A 550 -10.62 -23.55 -2.52
N THR A 551 -11.91 -23.87 -2.42
CA THR A 551 -12.75 -23.55 -1.25
C THR A 551 -12.51 -24.56 -0.13
N ALA A 552 -12.38 -25.85 -0.44
CA ALA A 552 -11.97 -26.87 0.54
C ALA A 552 -10.52 -26.64 1.02
N GLU A 553 -9.58 -26.27 0.13
CA GLU A 553 -8.21 -25.87 0.50
C GLU A 553 -8.12 -24.63 1.43
N LEU A 554 -9.20 -23.86 1.56
CA LEU A 554 -9.19 -22.57 2.26
C LEU A 554 -9.41 -22.70 3.77
N PHE A 555 -9.98 -23.82 4.24
CA PHE A 555 -10.40 -24.01 5.62
C PHE A 555 -9.83 -25.29 6.23
N ASP A 556 -9.54 -25.27 7.53
CA ASP A 556 -9.26 -26.48 8.33
C ASP A 556 -10.56 -27.16 8.84
N GLU A 557 -10.40 -28.30 9.51
CA GLU A 557 -11.51 -29.07 10.10
C GLU A 557 -12.25 -28.31 11.22
N ASP A 558 -11.56 -27.38 11.90
CA ASP A 558 -12.14 -26.46 12.88
C ASP A 558 -12.88 -25.29 12.21
N GLY A 559 -12.78 -25.11 10.89
CA GLY A 559 -13.40 -24.00 10.15
C GLY A 559 -12.69 -22.65 10.34
N PHE A 560 -11.39 -22.64 10.64
CA PHE A 560 -10.54 -21.45 10.44
C PHE A 560 -10.05 -21.38 9.00
N LEU A 561 -9.93 -20.16 8.48
CA LEU A 561 -9.36 -19.88 7.18
C LEU A 561 -7.83 -19.82 7.25
N HIS A 562 -7.15 -20.58 6.38
CA HIS A 562 -5.71 -20.47 6.15
C HIS A 562 -5.39 -19.20 5.33
N THR A 563 -4.71 -18.23 5.94
CA THR A 563 -4.42 -16.95 5.25
C THR A 563 -3.28 -17.04 4.24
N GLY A 564 -2.36 -18.01 4.36
CA GLY A 564 -1.09 -18.01 3.66
C GLY A 564 -0.10 -16.94 4.13
N ASP A 565 -0.43 -16.14 5.16
CA ASP A 565 0.44 -15.14 5.76
C ASP A 565 1.05 -15.67 7.06
N ILE A 566 2.34 -15.39 7.28
CA ILE A 566 3.04 -15.77 8.51
C ILE A 566 3.00 -14.60 9.50
N GLY A 567 2.54 -14.89 10.71
CA GLY A 567 2.42 -13.93 11.81
C GLY A 567 3.28 -14.29 13.01
N GLN A 568 3.46 -13.30 13.89
CA GLN A 568 3.94 -13.45 15.25
C GLN A 568 2.93 -12.81 16.22
N LEU A 569 2.48 -13.54 17.23
CA LEU A 569 1.62 -13.03 18.30
C LEU A 569 2.47 -12.44 19.43
N LEU A 570 2.34 -11.14 19.65
CA LEU A 570 3.01 -10.45 20.75
C LEU A 570 2.39 -10.83 22.11
N PRO A 571 3.09 -10.61 23.25
CA PRO A 571 2.58 -10.96 24.58
C PRO A 571 1.31 -10.22 25.03
N ASP A 572 0.93 -9.15 24.33
CA ASP A 572 -0.27 -8.34 24.57
C ASP A 572 -1.41 -8.65 23.58
N GLY A 573 -1.30 -9.76 22.84
CA GLY A 573 -2.28 -10.22 21.86
C GLY A 573 -2.32 -9.42 20.56
N ARG A 574 -1.42 -8.44 20.36
CA ARG A 574 -1.24 -7.79 19.06
C ARG A 574 -0.55 -8.75 18.08
N LEU A 575 -1.05 -8.83 16.86
CA LEU A 575 -0.46 -9.60 15.77
C LEU A 575 0.55 -8.75 15.00
N LYS A 576 1.68 -9.35 14.63
CA LYS A 576 2.64 -8.79 13.68
C LYS A 576 2.76 -9.73 12.49
N ILE A 577 2.43 -9.26 11.28
CA ILE A 577 2.78 -10.00 10.06
C ILE A 577 4.29 -9.94 9.84
N ILE A 578 4.91 -11.08 9.55
CA ILE A 578 6.36 -11.21 9.34
C ILE A 578 6.72 -11.74 7.95
N ASP A 579 5.84 -12.51 7.29
CA ASP A 579 6.14 -13.11 5.98
C ASP A 579 4.87 -13.60 5.23
N ARG A 580 5.03 -14.18 4.03
CA ARG A 580 3.95 -14.90 3.30
C ARG A 580 4.40 -16.30 2.88
N LYS A 581 3.70 -17.34 3.35
CA LYS A 581 4.01 -18.78 3.19
C LYS A 581 4.31 -19.20 1.75
N LYS A 582 3.65 -18.57 0.77
CA LYS A 582 3.79 -18.86 -0.68
C LYS A 582 4.81 -17.98 -1.43
N HIS A 583 5.39 -16.95 -0.81
CA HIS A 583 6.33 -16.02 -1.45
C HIS A 583 7.78 -16.08 -0.92
N ILE A 584 8.01 -16.87 0.14
CA ILE A 584 9.35 -17.19 0.64
C ILE A 584 10.07 -18.10 -0.35
N PHE A 585 11.36 -17.86 -0.55
CA PHE A 585 12.26 -18.83 -1.19
C PHE A 585 13.30 -19.33 -0.18
N LYS A 586 13.72 -20.58 -0.37
CA LYS A 586 14.91 -21.16 0.26
C LYS A 586 16.13 -20.78 -0.56
N LEU A 587 17.27 -20.58 0.08
CA LEU A 587 18.58 -20.45 -0.57
C LEU A 587 19.40 -21.73 -0.40
N ALA A 588 20.48 -21.88 -1.17
CA ALA A 588 21.28 -23.10 -1.26
C ALA A 588 22.04 -23.51 0.03
N GLN A 589 22.08 -22.65 1.06
CA GLN A 589 22.62 -22.97 2.39
C GLN A 589 21.53 -23.53 3.34
N GLY A 590 20.28 -23.56 2.89
CA GLY A 590 19.13 -24.04 3.67
C GLY A 590 18.29 -22.94 4.32
N GLU A 591 18.75 -21.70 4.29
CA GLU A 591 18.08 -20.55 4.89
C GLU A 591 16.84 -20.11 4.10
N TYR A 592 15.82 -19.63 4.81
CA TYR A 592 14.59 -19.09 4.23
C TYR A 592 14.60 -17.56 4.25
N VAL A 593 14.13 -16.94 3.17
CA VAL A 593 14.20 -15.49 2.97
C VAL A 593 12.87 -14.90 2.52
N ALA A 594 12.48 -13.83 3.21
CA ALA A 594 11.31 -12.99 2.96
C ALA A 594 11.64 -11.87 1.95
N PRO A 595 11.34 -11.99 0.63
CA PRO A 595 11.68 -10.93 -0.31
C PRO A 595 10.92 -9.63 -0.03
N GLU A 596 9.64 -9.70 0.33
CA GLU A 596 8.82 -8.50 0.56
C GLU A 596 9.32 -7.66 1.75
N LYS A 597 9.88 -8.30 2.78
CA LYS A 597 10.58 -7.64 3.90
C LYS A 597 11.77 -6.83 3.38
N ILE A 598 12.62 -7.45 2.57
CA ILE A 598 13.83 -6.83 2.02
C ILE A 598 13.48 -5.69 1.05
N GLU A 599 12.46 -5.89 0.20
CA GLU A 599 11.91 -4.87 -0.68
C GLU A 599 11.40 -3.66 0.11
N SER A 600 10.65 -3.88 1.19
CA SER A 600 10.13 -2.80 2.05
C SER A 600 11.22 -1.97 2.76
N VAL A 601 12.42 -2.55 2.95
CA VAL A 601 13.61 -1.87 3.45
C VAL A 601 14.32 -1.10 2.34
N TYR A 602 14.57 -1.73 1.19
CA TYR A 602 15.31 -1.09 0.10
C TYR A 602 14.55 0.05 -0.59
N VAL A 603 13.20 0.06 -0.60
CA VAL A 603 12.40 1.21 -1.06
C VAL A 603 12.67 2.48 -0.22
N GLN A 604 13.20 2.38 0.99
CA GLN A 604 13.58 3.53 1.82
C GLN A 604 14.91 4.18 1.37
N CYS A 605 15.66 3.55 0.47
CA CYS A 605 16.86 4.13 -0.12
C CYS A 605 16.49 5.22 -1.15
N PRO A 606 16.99 6.47 -1.05
CA PRO A 606 16.63 7.56 -1.97
C PRO A 606 16.99 7.36 -3.45
N LEU A 607 17.72 6.29 -3.77
CA LEU A 607 18.06 5.84 -5.13
C LEU A 607 17.12 4.75 -5.68
N VAL A 608 16.13 4.30 -4.90
CA VAL A 608 15.16 3.26 -5.27
C VAL A 608 13.76 3.86 -5.36
N GLN A 609 13.07 3.62 -6.46
CA GLN A 609 11.65 3.95 -6.65
C GLN A 609 10.78 2.69 -6.51
N GLN A 610 11.24 1.59 -7.10
CA GLN A 610 10.65 0.25 -6.98
C GLN A 610 11.79 -0.78 -6.99
N VAL A 611 11.58 -1.93 -6.38
CA VAL A 611 12.55 -3.04 -6.38
C VAL A 611 11.81 -4.38 -6.39
N TYR A 612 12.39 -5.35 -7.08
CA TYR A 612 12.01 -6.75 -7.06
C TYR A 612 13.25 -7.58 -6.69
N VAL A 613 13.19 -8.29 -5.57
CA VAL A 613 14.26 -9.18 -5.08
C VAL A 613 13.98 -10.60 -5.56
N ASP A 614 14.96 -11.20 -6.24
CA ASP A 614 14.95 -12.60 -6.64
C ASP A 614 15.86 -13.42 -5.70
N GLY A 615 15.50 -14.68 -5.51
CA GLY A 615 16.26 -15.69 -4.78
C GLY A 615 15.95 -17.06 -5.37
N ASP A 616 16.94 -17.95 -5.36
CA ASP A 616 16.78 -19.32 -5.85
C ASP A 616 17.36 -20.35 -4.87
N SER A 617 16.70 -21.51 -4.81
CA SER A 617 17.14 -22.69 -4.06
C SER A 617 18.51 -23.23 -4.44
N LEU A 618 19.00 -22.94 -5.66
CA LEU A 618 20.34 -23.30 -6.12
C LEU A 618 21.39 -22.24 -5.80
N GLU A 619 20.98 -21.05 -5.35
CA GLU A 619 21.82 -19.87 -5.21
C GLU A 619 22.14 -19.52 -3.75
N ARG A 620 23.35 -19.01 -3.51
CA ARG A 620 23.81 -18.65 -2.15
C ARG A 620 23.54 -17.19 -1.77
N ASN A 621 22.97 -16.41 -2.68
CA ASN A 621 22.90 -14.96 -2.64
C ASN A 621 21.54 -14.46 -3.13
N LEU A 622 21.26 -13.18 -2.90
CA LEU A 622 20.09 -12.48 -3.45
C LEU A 622 20.51 -11.50 -4.53
N VAL A 623 19.66 -11.33 -5.54
CA VAL A 623 19.82 -10.35 -6.62
C VAL A 623 18.56 -9.49 -6.70
N ALA A 624 18.62 -8.31 -7.32
CA ALA A 624 17.41 -7.49 -7.50
C ALA A 624 17.35 -6.70 -8.81
N ILE A 625 16.13 -6.51 -9.30
CA ILE A 625 15.77 -5.55 -10.34
C ILE A 625 15.30 -4.27 -9.64
N VAL A 626 15.93 -3.14 -9.95
CA VAL A 626 15.73 -1.87 -9.24
C VAL A 626 15.35 -0.78 -10.23
N VAL A 627 14.17 -0.18 -10.06
CA VAL A 627 13.79 1.04 -10.79
C VAL A 627 14.26 2.24 -9.96
N PRO A 628 15.18 3.09 -10.43
CA PRO A 628 15.66 4.26 -9.69
C PRO A 628 14.88 5.54 -10.05
N PRO A 629 14.73 6.52 -9.14
CA PRO A 629 14.10 7.79 -9.48
C PRO A 629 14.99 8.59 -10.43
N GLU A 630 14.59 8.75 -11.70
CA GLU A 630 15.37 9.38 -12.78
C GLU A 630 16.07 10.69 -12.35
N LYS A 631 15.31 11.61 -11.73
CA LYS A 631 15.80 12.94 -11.28
C LYS A 631 16.84 12.86 -10.14
N THR A 632 16.91 11.75 -9.42
CA THR A 632 17.96 11.50 -8.43
C THR A 632 19.15 10.78 -9.07
N LEU A 633 18.92 9.78 -9.93
CA LEU A 633 20.02 9.07 -10.61
C LEU A 633 20.82 9.99 -11.55
N LYS A 634 20.14 10.82 -12.35
CA LYS A 634 20.79 11.84 -13.22
C LYS A 634 21.59 12.89 -12.44
N ARG A 635 21.30 13.08 -11.14
CA ARG A 635 22.07 13.94 -10.24
C ARG A 635 23.28 13.20 -9.67
N LEU A 636 23.10 11.96 -9.21
CA LEU A 636 24.20 11.09 -8.78
C LEU A 636 25.26 10.90 -9.89
N TYR A 637 24.86 10.75 -11.15
CA TYR A 637 25.77 10.68 -12.30
C TYR A 637 26.66 11.92 -12.42
N LYS A 638 26.07 13.12 -12.29
CA LYS A 638 26.81 14.40 -12.30
C LYS A 638 27.69 14.59 -11.07
N GLU A 639 27.29 14.06 -9.92
CA GLU A 639 28.08 14.10 -8.69
C GLU A 639 29.29 13.13 -8.74
N LEU A 640 29.13 11.95 -9.35
CA LEU A 640 30.18 10.92 -9.44
C LEU A 640 31.17 11.12 -10.59
N HIS A 641 30.73 11.68 -11.73
CA HIS A 641 31.59 11.90 -12.91
C HIS A 641 31.89 13.37 -13.19
N GLY A 642 31.30 14.28 -12.41
CA GLY A 642 31.46 15.73 -12.56
C GLY A 642 30.55 16.34 -13.63
N THR A 643 30.56 17.67 -13.72
CA THR A 643 30.02 18.38 -14.88
C THR A 643 31.04 18.30 -16.02
N ALA A 644 30.84 17.35 -16.94
CA ALA A 644 31.63 17.28 -18.17
C ALA A 644 31.58 18.64 -18.90
N GLN A 645 32.75 19.20 -19.21
CA GLN A 645 32.82 20.28 -20.19
C GLN A 645 32.54 19.69 -21.56
N ASN A 646 31.58 20.30 -22.28
CA ASN A 646 31.15 19.97 -23.64
C ASN A 646 30.45 18.59 -23.79
N GLY A 647 29.19 18.61 -24.22
CA GLY A 647 28.50 17.45 -24.81
C GLY A 647 27.71 16.52 -23.86
N ASP A 648 28.31 15.98 -22.78
CA ASP A 648 27.79 14.78 -22.08
C ASP A 648 26.55 14.99 -21.17
N LEU A 649 25.65 15.92 -21.52
CA LEU A 649 24.40 16.19 -20.80
C LEU A 649 23.18 15.42 -21.32
N GLU A 650 23.30 14.74 -22.47
CA GLU A 650 22.19 14.06 -23.16
C GLU A 650 22.25 12.53 -23.16
N LYS A 651 23.15 11.90 -22.37
CA LYS A 651 23.07 10.45 -22.14
C LYS A 651 21.66 10.07 -21.69
N ARG A 652 21.04 9.15 -22.43
CA ARG A 652 19.67 8.71 -22.16
C ARG A 652 19.65 8.01 -20.80
N PHE A 653 18.50 8.05 -20.13
CA PHE A 653 18.35 7.44 -18.80
C PHE A 653 18.76 5.95 -18.79
N GLN A 654 18.53 5.26 -19.91
CA GLN A 654 19.03 3.91 -20.22
C GLN A 654 20.55 3.75 -20.04
N GLU A 655 21.36 4.66 -20.59
CA GLU A 655 22.81 4.58 -20.52
C GLU A 655 23.33 4.75 -19.09
N ILE A 656 22.70 5.67 -18.33
CA ILE A 656 23.04 5.93 -16.92
C ILE A 656 22.73 4.69 -16.04
N CYS A 657 21.65 3.95 -16.35
CA CYS A 657 21.34 2.69 -15.68
C CYS A 657 22.36 1.57 -15.98
N THR A 658 23.12 1.64 -17.08
CA THR A 658 24.19 0.68 -17.41
C THR A 658 25.58 1.05 -16.90
N ASP A 659 25.75 2.24 -16.31
CA ASP A 659 27.03 2.68 -15.77
C ASP A 659 27.44 1.89 -14.51
N LYS A 660 28.57 1.18 -14.58
CA LYS A 660 29.06 0.32 -13.48
C LYS A 660 29.25 1.07 -12.15
N LYS A 661 29.72 2.32 -12.19
CA LYS A 661 29.98 3.14 -10.99
C LYS A 661 28.67 3.59 -10.35
N ILE A 662 27.63 3.83 -11.16
CA ILE A 662 26.26 4.09 -10.72
C ILE A 662 25.65 2.83 -10.09
N VAL A 663 25.68 1.69 -10.79
CA VAL A 663 25.17 0.40 -10.29
C VAL A 663 25.82 0.03 -8.96
N GLU A 664 27.15 0.10 -8.86
CA GLU A 664 27.88 -0.12 -7.60
C GLU A 664 27.47 0.85 -6.48
N THR A 665 27.23 2.13 -6.79
CA THR A 665 26.89 3.13 -5.77
C THR A 665 25.46 2.96 -5.27
N VAL A 666 24.51 2.62 -6.15
CA VAL A 666 23.13 2.27 -5.78
C VAL A 666 23.14 1.02 -4.90
N LEU A 667 23.86 -0.04 -5.31
CA LEU A 667 24.02 -1.26 -4.51
C LEU A 667 24.61 -0.99 -3.13
N LYS A 668 25.68 -0.18 -3.04
CA LYS A 668 26.32 0.19 -1.76
C LYS A 668 25.37 0.97 -0.84
N GLN A 669 24.54 1.88 -1.38
CA GLN A 669 23.53 2.60 -0.59
C GLN A 669 22.35 1.71 -0.17
N MET A 670 21.90 0.78 -1.03
CA MET A 670 20.90 -0.23 -0.66
C MET A 670 21.42 -1.12 0.48
N GLN A 671 22.64 -1.67 0.37
CA GLN A 671 23.25 -2.48 1.42
C GLN A 671 23.46 -1.70 2.72
N GLN A 672 23.75 -0.40 2.66
CA GLN A 672 23.86 0.45 3.84
C GLN A 672 22.49 0.64 4.52
N MET A 673 21.44 0.99 3.76
CA MET A 673 20.06 1.05 4.25
C MET A 673 19.62 -0.29 4.88
N GLY A 674 19.99 -1.41 4.24
CA GLY A 674 19.74 -2.75 4.77
C GLY A 674 20.38 -2.99 6.13
N LYS A 675 21.64 -2.57 6.34
CA LYS A 675 22.33 -2.70 7.62
C LYS A 675 21.72 -1.82 8.71
N GLU A 676 21.35 -0.58 8.36
CA GLU A 676 20.67 0.36 9.26
C GLU A 676 19.32 -0.20 9.73
N GLN A 677 18.58 -0.83 8.82
CA GLN A 677 17.32 -1.54 9.10
C GLN A 677 17.52 -3.01 9.56
N LYS A 678 18.73 -3.39 9.95
CA LYS A 678 19.09 -4.70 10.56
C LYS A 678 18.78 -5.95 9.71
N LEU A 679 18.80 -5.84 8.38
CA LEU A 679 18.83 -7.00 7.50
C LEU A 679 20.15 -7.78 7.68
N SER A 680 20.02 -9.09 7.93
CA SER A 680 21.13 -10.02 8.12
C SER A 680 22.00 -10.19 6.87
N SER A 681 23.18 -10.79 7.00
CA SER A 681 24.13 -10.95 5.88
C SER A 681 23.59 -11.76 4.69
N ILE A 682 22.65 -12.67 4.91
CA ILE A 682 21.95 -13.45 3.88
C ILE A 682 20.85 -12.64 3.19
N GLU A 683 20.18 -11.73 3.91
CA GLU A 683 19.15 -10.83 3.39
C GLU A 683 19.73 -9.65 2.57
N GLN A 684 21.06 -9.50 2.52
CA GLN A 684 21.70 -8.47 1.70
C GLN A 684 21.84 -8.91 0.24
N VAL A 685 21.16 -8.22 -0.67
CA VAL A 685 21.36 -8.34 -2.13
C VAL A 685 22.81 -8.05 -2.51
N LYS A 686 23.39 -8.90 -3.37
CA LYS A 686 24.80 -8.83 -3.80
C LYS A 686 25.00 -8.15 -5.15
N ALA A 687 24.02 -8.23 -6.05
CA ALA A 687 24.06 -7.67 -7.39
C ALA A 687 22.69 -7.12 -7.79
N ILE A 688 22.67 -6.03 -8.55
CA ILE A 688 21.44 -5.40 -9.04
C ILE A 688 21.51 -5.07 -10.53
N PHE A 689 20.35 -5.09 -11.17
CA PHE A 689 20.12 -4.51 -12.50
C PHE A 689 19.26 -3.26 -12.35
N LEU A 690 19.65 -2.15 -12.98
CA LEU A 690 18.87 -0.92 -12.96
C LEU A 690 17.90 -0.89 -14.15
N GLU A 691 16.61 -0.96 -13.86
CA GLU A 691 15.54 -0.84 -14.84
C GLU A 691 15.12 0.62 -15.02
N VAL A 692 14.78 0.96 -16.25
CA VAL A 692 14.36 2.28 -16.75
C VAL A 692 12.85 2.40 -16.79
N GLU A 693 12.15 1.31 -17.12
CA GLU A 693 10.69 1.23 -17.19
C GLU A 693 10.08 0.90 -15.81
N PRO A 694 9.26 1.79 -15.20
CA PRO A 694 8.60 1.49 -13.93
C PRO A 694 7.67 0.27 -14.02
N PHE A 695 7.62 -0.55 -12.95
CA PHE A 695 6.64 -1.62 -12.87
C PHE A 695 5.25 -0.99 -12.76
N SER A 696 4.30 -1.40 -13.60
CA SER A 696 2.99 -0.76 -13.73
C SER A 696 1.87 -1.82 -13.86
N VAL A 697 0.60 -1.41 -13.87
CA VAL A 697 -0.51 -2.36 -14.09
C VAL A 697 -0.66 -2.63 -15.59
N GLU A 698 -0.44 -1.60 -16.39
CA GLU A 698 -0.52 -1.52 -17.85
C GLU A 698 0.54 -2.39 -18.54
N ASN A 699 1.78 -2.41 -18.05
CA ASN A 699 2.82 -3.36 -18.50
C ASN A 699 2.72 -4.75 -17.83
N GLY A 700 1.62 -5.00 -17.10
CA GLY A 700 1.29 -6.29 -16.53
C GLY A 700 2.13 -6.74 -15.33
N LEU A 701 3.09 -5.94 -14.86
CA LEU A 701 4.04 -6.31 -13.79
C LEU A 701 3.53 -6.08 -12.36
N LEU A 702 2.50 -5.25 -12.20
CA LEU A 702 1.77 -5.06 -10.94
C LEU A 702 0.34 -5.61 -11.03
N THR A 703 -0.20 -6.01 -9.88
CA THR A 703 -1.65 -6.14 -9.67
C THR A 703 -2.32 -4.76 -9.68
N PRO A 704 -3.66 -4.67 -9.86
CA PRO A 704 -4.40 -3.41 -9.68
C PRO A 704 -4.23 -2.76 -8.30
N THR A 705 -3.88 -3.54 -7.26
CA THR A 705 -3.52 -3.05 -5.92
C THR A 705 -2.06 -2.61 -5.80
N LEU A 706 -1.35 -2.48 -6.93
CA LEU A 706 0.04 -2.02 -7.07
C LEU A 706 1.09 -2.93 -6.40
N LYS A 707 0.76 -4.20 -6.14
CA LYS A 707 1.68 -5.23 -5.63
C LYS A 707 2.40 -5.96 -6.77
N SER A 708 3.68 -6.28 -6.57
CA SER A 708 4.56 -6.96 -7.53
C SER A 708 4.07 -8.36 -7.92
N LYS A 709 3.80 -8.59 -9.21
CA LYS A 709 3.49 -9.92 -9.75
C LYS A 709 4.78 -10.72 -9.95
N ARG A 710 5.23 -11.39 -8.88
CA ARG A 710 6.55 -12.06 -8.81
C ARG A 710 6.83 -13.02 -9.99
N PRO A 711 5.90 -13.89 -10.45
CA PRO A 711 6.17 -14.79 -11.59
C PRO A 711 6.41 -14.03 -12.90
N GLN A 712 5.58 -13.02 -13.19
CA GLN A 712 5.67 -12.19 -14.40
C GLN A 712 6.96 -11.34 -14.40
N LEU A 713 7.37 -10.83 -13.23
CA LEU A 713 8.68 -10.16 -13.05
C LEU A 713 9.84 -11.14 -13.30
N ARG A 714 9.82 -12.33 -12.69
CA ARG A 714 10.85 -13.37 -12.90
C ARG A 714 10.92 -13.84 -14.36
N GLN A 715 9.79 -13.84 -15.06
CA GLN A 715 9.69 -14.15 -16.49
C GLN A 715 10.26 -13.02 -17.38
N LYS A 716 9.87 -11.75 -17.16
CA LYS A 716 10.40 -10.60 -17.92
C LYS A 716 11.91 -10.44 -17.73
N TYR A 717 12.40 -10.65 -16.51
CA TYR A 717 13.80 -10.40 -16.14
C TYR A 717 14.69 -11.66 -16.08
N ARG A 718 14.24 -12.77 -16.69
CA ARG A 718 14.90 -14.09 -16.57
C ARG A 718 16.40 -14.05 -16.95
N GLU A 719 16.74 -13.33 -18.02
CA GLU A 719 18.13 -13.26 -18.51
C GLU A 719 19.00 -12.37 -17.62
N GLN A 720 18.46 -11.24 -17.17
CA GLN A 720 19.12 -10.29 -16.28
C GLN A 720 19.39 -10.95 -14.92
N ILE A 721 18.39 -11.62 -14.33
CA ILE A 721 18.50 -12.38 -13.09
C ILE A 721 19.60 -13.45 -13.21
N ALA A 722 19.60 -14.25 -14.29
CA ALA A 722 20.65 -15.25 -14.53
C ALA A 722 22.06 -14.63 -14.70
N ALA A 723 22.18 -13.42 -15.26
CA ALA A 723 23.46 -12.71 -15.36
C ALA A 723 23.95 -12.14 -14.01
N LEU A 724 23.02 -11.70 -13.14
CA LEU A 724 23.34 -11.22 -11.79
C LEU A 724 23.87 -12.35 -10.89
N TYR A 725 23.33 -13.57 -11.01
CA TYR A 725 23.86 -14.72 -10.28
C TYR A 725 25.28 -15.13 -10.74
N ARG A 726 25.50 -15.30 -12.06
CA ARG A 726 26.82 -15.65 -12.64
C ARG A 726 27.93 -14.66 -12.27
N THR A 727 27.59 -13.38 -12.06
CA THR A 727 28.57 -12.36 -11.62
C THR A 727 28.88 -12.42 -10.13
N GLY A 728 28.03 -13.03 -9.31
CA GLY A 728 28.27 -13.26 -7.88
C GLY A 728 29.28 -14.39 -7.57
N GLU A 729 29.40 -15.40 -8.43
CA GLU A 729 30.24 -16.58 -8.16
C GLU A 729 31.75 -16.38 -8.38
N ASN A 730 32.13 -15.49 -9.32
CA ASN A 730 33.38 -15.69 -10.07
C ASN A 730 34.65 -15.03 -9.49
N TRP A 731 34.57 -14.16 -8.47
CA TRP A 731 35.75 -13.37 -8.06
C TRP A 731 36.83 -14.19 -7.33
N LEU A 732 36.43 -15.16 -6.50
CA LEU A 732 37.37 -16.03 -5.78
C LEU A 732 38.04 -17.04 -6.72
N VAL A 733 37.30 -17.61 -7.67
CA VAL A 733 37.84 -18.53 -8.68
C VAL A 733 38.85 -17.79 -9.56
N PHE A 734 38.53 -16.59 -10.06
CA PHE A 734 39.47 -15.77 -10.83
C PHE A 734 40.71 -15.37 -10.02
N LEU A 735 40.58 -15.01 -8.74
CA LEU A 735 41.74 -14.71 -7.90
C LEU A 735 42.65 -15.93 -7.70
N CYS A 736 42.08 -17.10 -7.40
CA CYS A 736 42.87 -18.33 -7.28
C CYS A 736 43.55 -18.72 -8.60
N PHE A 737 42.85 -18.60 -9.74
CA PHE A 737 43.40 -18.92 -11.05
C PHE A 737 44.49 -17.92 -11.47
N ALA A 738 44.27 -16.61 -11.28
CA ALA A 738 45.25 -15.57 -11.55
C ALA A 738 46.50 -15.71 -10.65
N PHE A 739 46.32 -16.05 -9.37
CA PHE A 739 47.43 -16.28 -8.44
C PHE A 739 48.22 -17.55 -8.78
N LEU A 740 47.56 -18.62 -9.25
CA LEU A 740 48.20 -19.80 -9.82
C LEU A 740 48.99 -19.47 -11.09
N CYS A 741 48.40 -18.77 -12.05
CA CYS A 741 49.09 -18.33 -13.26
C CYS A 741 50.28 -17.40 -12.96
N TYR A 742 50.15 -16.50 -11.97
CA TYR A 742 51.24 -15.65 -11.50
C TYR A 742 52.38 -16.46 -10.86
N LYS A 743 52.06 -17.42 -9.97
CA LYS A 743 53.05 -18.34 -9.36
C LYS A 743 53.62 -19.39 -10.30
N TRP A 744 53.00 -19.65 -11.45
CA TRP A 744 53.54 -20.50 -12.51
C TRP A 744 54.49 -19.71 -13.41
N ARG A 745 54.05 -18.53 -13.90
CA ARG A 745 54.86 -17.64 -14.77
C ARG A 745 56.09 -17.04 -14.08
N THR A 746 56.10 -16.95 -12.76
CA THR A 746 57.29 -16.56 -11.98
C THR A 746 58.28 -17.71 -11.72
N LYS A 747 58.05 -18.91 -12.29
CA LYS A 747 58.75 -20.14 -11.89
C LYS A 747 59.46 -20.93 -13.00
N GLU A 748 59.53 -20.43 -14.22
CA GLU A 748 60.46 -20.94 -15.25
C GLU A 748 61.94 -20.73 -14.87
N SER A 749 62.23 -19.97 -13.79
CA SER A 749 63.57 -19.56 -13.37
C SER A 749 64.24 -20.43 -12.28
N ASN A 750 63.53 -21.35 -11.60
CA ASN A 750 64.13 -22.16 -10.52
C ASN A 750 63.43 -23.51 -10.28
N GLY A 751 64.06 -24.59 -10.76
CA GLY A 751 63.58 -25.97 -10.64
C GLY A 751 63.90 -26.60 -9.28
N ASN A 752 62.94 -26.58 -8.34
CA ASN A 752 63.00 -27.35 -7.09
C ASN A 752 61.84 -28.38 -7.03
N PRO A 753 62.13 -29.70 -7.07
CA PRO A 753 61.11 -30.75 -7.20
C PRO A 753 60.18 -30.86 -5.98
N THR A 754 60.62 -30.39 -4.82
CA THR A 754 59.83 -30.41 -3.58
C THR A 754 58.54 -29.60 -3.70
N THR A 755 58.56 -28.49 -4.46
CA THR A 755 57.35 -27.67 -4.68
C THR A 755 56.40 -28.24 -5.71
N GLU A 756 56.84 -29.15 -6.59
CA GLU A 756 55.96 -29.75 -7.59
C GLU A 756 54.99 -30.74 -6.93
N LYS A 757 55.49 -31.56 -6.00
CA LYS A 757 54.64 -32.42 -5.14
C LYS A 757 53.65 -31.58 -4.33
N ALA A 758 54.05 -30.42 -3.82
CA ALA A 758 53.16 -29.50 -3.13
C ALA A 758 52.07 -28.90 -4.05
N LEU A 759 52.40 -28.52 -5.30
CA LEU A 759 51.40 -28.06 -6.26
C LEU A 759 50.41 -29.17 -6.66
N ARG A 760 50.91 -30.37 -6.97
CA ARG A 760 50.06 -31.54 -7.30
C ARG A 760 49.11 -31.88 -6.14
N LEU A 761 49.59 -31.81 -4.89
CA LEU A 761 48.75 -31.98 -3.69
C LEU A 761 47.70 -30.87 -3.55
N LEU A 762 48.05 -29.61 -3.78
CA LEU A 762 47.11 -28.48 -3.71
C LEU A 762 46.02 -28.58 -4.79
N VAL A 763 46.39 -28.95 -6.02
CA VAL A 763 45.44 -29.19 -7.12
C VAL A 763 44.52 -30.37 -6.79
N ALA A 764 45.03 -31.46 -6.22
CA ALA A 764 44.21 -32.59 -5.78
C ALA A 764 43.22 -32.20 -4.67
N ILE A 765 43.63 -31.36 -3.71
CA ILE A 765 42.74 -30.81 -2.66
C ILE A 765 41.65 -29.94 -3.30
N LEU A 766 42.00 -29.05 -4.22
CA LEU A 766 41.02 -28.19 -4.92
C LEU A 766 40.03 -29.01 -5.77
N PHE A 767 40.48 -30.05 -6.47
CA PHE A 767 39.59 -30.97 -7.20
C PHE A 767 38.64 -31.73 -6.26
N LYS A 768 39.11 -32.10 -5.06
CA LYS A 768 38.29 -32.76 -4.04
C LYS A 768 37.26 -31.79 -3.42
N LEU A 769 37.63 -30.53 -3.21
CA LEU A 769 36.72 -29.46 -2.79
C LEU A 769 35.68 -29.10 -3.87
N ALA A 770 36.04 -29.15 -5.15
CA ALA A 770 35.10 -28.98 -6.25
C ALA A 770 34.06 -30.12 -6.29
N LYS A 771 34.49 -31.38 -6.14
CA LYS A 771 33.58 -32.53 -6.01
C LYS A 771 32.69 -32.45 -4.76
N LEU A 772 33.19 -31.92 -3.64
CA LEU A 772 32.41 -31.70 -2.42
C LEU A 772 31.37 -30.56 -2.56
N ASN A 773 31.51 -29.66 -3.53
CA ASN A 773 30.48 -28.66 -3.89
C ASN A 773 29.50 -29.17 -4.97
N GLY A 774 29.38 -30.49 -5.16
CA GLY A 774 28.29 -31.11 -5.93
C GLY A 774 28.50 -31.21 -7.45
N GLY A 775 29.60 -30.70 -7.99
CA GLY A 775 29.87 -30.74 -9.44
C GLY A 775 30.09 -32.15 -9.99
N ARG A 776 29.08 -32.72 -10.66
CA ARG A 776 29.26 -33.88 -11.56
C ARG A 776 29.85 -33.41 -12.88
N GLY A 777 31.15 -33.63 -13.07
CA GLY A 777 31.86 -33.28 -14.30
C GLY A 777 31.77 -34.34 -15.39
N GLU A 778 30.74 -34.26 -16.23
CA GLU A 778 30.69 -34.87 -17.56
C GLU A 778 30.20 -33.81 -18.55
N GLY A 779 30.81 -33.70 -19.74
CA GLY A 779 30.37 -32.75 -20.77
C GLY A 779 31.08 -31.38 -20.85
N LEU A 780 32.42 -31.34 -20.76
CA LEU A 780 33.22 -30.21 -21.24
C LEU A 780 34.35 -30.70 -22.16
N ALA A 781 34.04 -30.83 -23.45
CA ALA A 781 34.97 -31.32 -24.47
C ALA A 781 34.80 -30.57 -25.81
N GLU A 782 34.86 -29.24 -25.79
CA GLU A 782 35.10 -28.42 -26.98
C GLU A 782 35.77 -27.07 -26.60
N PRO A 783 36.85 -26.64 -27.29
CA PRO A 783 37.64 -25.48 -26.88
C PRO A 783 37.17 -24.16 -27.52
N TRP A 784 37.19 -23.07 -26.73
CA TRP A 784 36.98 -21.71 -27.26
C TRP A 784 38.24 -21.15 -27.95
N PRO A 785 38.09 -20.25 -28.96
CA PRO A 785 39.15 -19.94 -29.90
C PRO A 785 40.14 -18.88 -29.42
N PHE A 786 41.42 -19.26 -29.32
CA PHE A 786 42.57 -18.34 -29.42
C PHE A 786 43.65 -18.95 -30.29
N ALA A 787 43.59 -18.66 -31.60
CA ALA A 787 44.64 -19.00 -32.54
C ALA A 787 45.82 -18.02 -32.46
N HIS A 788 47.00 -18.45 -32.94
CA HIS A 788 48.27 -17.71 -33.05
C HIS A 788 49.19 -17.65 -31.81
N CYS A 789 49.71 -18.81 -31.40
CA CYS A 789 51.13 -18.94 -31.04
C CYS A 789 51.64 -20.34 -31.42
N PRO A 790 52.75 -20.51 -32.17
CA PRO A 790 53.15 -21.82 -32.69
C PRO A 790 54.13 -22.57 -31.78
N MET A 791 53.66 -23.63 -31.13
CA MET A 791 54.51 -24.76 -30.72
C MET A 791 53.72 -26.07 -30.79
N SER A 792 54.22 -27.05 -31.54
CA SER A 792 53.53 -28.30 -31.85
C SER A 792 53.95 -29.44 -30.90
N PHE A 793 52.97 -30.17 -30.39
CA PHE A 793 53.16 -31.52 -29.86
C PHE A 793 52.02 -32.43 -30.33
N ASN A 794 52.38 -33.52 -31.00
CA ASN A 794 51.43 -34.55 -31.41
C ASN A 794 50.98 -35.38 -30.21
N PHE A 795 49.68 -35.69 -30.14
CA PHE A 795 49.16 -36.81 -29.35
C PHE A 795 48.58 -37.87 -30.29
N GLY A 796 48.92 -39.14 -30.02
CA GLY A 796 48.47 -40.28 -30.79
C GLY A 796 46.99 -40.62 -30.58
N SER A 797 46.45 -41.42 -31.50
CA SER A 797 45.04 -41.82 -31.58
C SER A 797 44.51 -42.52 -30.31
N ALA A 798 43.25 -42.25 -29.98
CA ALA A 798 42.46 -43.09 -29.08
C ALA A 798 41.87 -44.29 -29.83
N ALA A 799 42.13 -45.50 -29.35
CA ALA A 799 41.36 -46.71 -29.63
C ALA A 799 41.66 -47.74 -28.53
N ASP A 800 40.68 -48.09 -27.69
CA ASP A 800 40.25 -49.49 -27.48
C ASP A 800 39.17 -49.67 -26.39
N ILE A 801 38.55 -50.85 -26.40
CA ILE A 801 37.66 -51.44 -25.36
C ILE A 801 36.31 -50.73 -25.13
N ARG A 802 35.30 -51.23 -25.84
CA ARG A 802 33.92 -51.38 -25.32
C ARG A 802 33.83 -52.68 -24.49
N SER A 803 32.73 -52.82 -23.74
CA SER A 803 32.34 -53.93 -22.83
C SER A 803 32.77 -53.75 -21.36
N GLY A 804 31.99 -54.19 -20.37
CA GLY A 804 30.69 -54.87 -20.40
C GLY A 804 29.86 -54.66 -19.13
N ARG A 805 28.66 -55.25 -19.05
CA ARG A 805 27.87 -55.32 -17.80
C ARG A 805 28.14 -56.64 -17.09
N GLU A 806 28.49 -56.59 -15.81
CA GLU A 806 28.23 -57.65 -14.82
C GLU A 806 28.15 -56.95 -13.44
N VAL A 807 26.98 -56.91 -12.81
CA VAL A 807 26.38 -57.94 -11.90
C VAL A 807 26.71 -57.62 -10.43
N HIS A 808 25.66 -57.41 -9.64
CA HIS A 808 25.73 -57.42 -8.17
C HIS A 808 26.17 -58.81 -7.68
N GLN A 809 26.98 -58.85 -6.62
CA GLN A 809 26.71 -59.76 -5.50
C GLN A 809 27.47 -59.28 -4.24
N GLN A 810 26.79 -59.31 -3.08
CA GLN A 810 27.30 -59.24 -1.67
C GLN A 810 28.30 -58.11 -1.29
N LYS A 811 27.98 -57.18 -0.37
CA LYS A 811 27.52 -57.26 1.05
C LYS A 811 28.66 -57.52 2.05
N GLU A 812 28.47 -56.90 3.22
CA GLU A 812 29.08 -57.19 4.52
C GLU A 812 30.60 -56.95 4.68
N ASP A 813 31.12 -56.41 5.77
CA ASP A 813 30.65 -55.42 6.78
C ASP A 813 31.78 -55.29 7.83
N GLU A 814 32.89 -54.63 7.47
CA GLU A 814 33.84 -54.10 8.46
C GLU A 814 34.00 -52.59 8.19
N ARG A 815 33.39 -51.69 8.97
CA ARG A 815 33.74 -51.31 10.36
C ARG A 815 35.22 -50.95 10.56
N LYS A 816 35.61 -49.78 10.04
CA LYS A 816 36.36 -48.74 10.77
C LYS A 816 36.27 -47.39 10.08
#